data_AF-A0A3Q3B3G7-F1
#
_entry.id   AF-A0A3Q3B3G7-F1
#
_cell.length_a   1.000
_cell.length_b   1.000
_cell.length_c   1.000
_cell.angle_alpha   90.00
_cell.angle_beta   90.00
_cell.angle_gamma   90.00
#
_symmetry.space_group_name_H-M   'P 1'
#
loop_
_entity.id
_entity.type
_entity.pdbx_description
1 polymer ?
#
loop_
_entity_poly.entity_id
_entity_poly.type
_entity_poly.pdbx_seq_one_letter_code
_entity_poly.pdbx_strand_id
1 'polypeptide(L)'
;TGITGLLGSGVYTAAYPLHDVSQICLLYEEWANYSVFYKYQPIGLVRKYFGEKIGLYFAWLGLYTQMLIPASLVGVIVFLYGCATVNDNIPSMEICHPRNNITMCPLCDRVCSYWKLSTACGTARASHLFDNPATVFFSVFMALWAAMFMEHWKRRQMKLCYEWNLTGFEDEEVSDHPRAEYEFRVMQKMEQKSPHKIEKLTCGDRLPAYMTNVVMMLLMIGVTFAIVFGVILYRISTKAALHMSSSQISRNHVQLTVKTTAAIINLVVILILDEVYGAVARWLTVLEVPKTEKSFEERLIFKTFVLKFVNAFTPIIYIAFFRGRLVGRPGRYLYVFESYRMEECTHGGCLMELCIQLSITMLGKQLIQNNLFEIGVPKLKKLIRFIRSKQGAFHGEEKTKKLQRYETDHFLEPFAGLTPEYMEMIIQFGFVTLFVASFPLAPLFALLNNIIEIRLDAKKFVTELRRPVAARAKDIGGVFFFTYISFPKLSHMNLYFIPRMVYQYMYSPDGSLHGFVNHTLSYFNVSHFEHGKETMDPLYLGYSVDVCRYKDYREPPWSSTPYDISKEFWAVLAVRLAFVIVFQNVVMLMNDIVDWLIPDIPKDISQQMHKEKILLVDLFMKEDQRKEDQRLINIRETGDSSGIEAYRRSNNSSSCARVHLSPQKPTAPKQSDVSIKSFHKSISASQNLAGTYLCRSISINCFFFFFVLFLSRTFQQLGEQLA
;
A
#
# COMPACT_ATOMS: atom_id res chain seq x y z
N THR A 1 -38.57 -9.69 -3.57
CA THR A 1 -37.30 -10.27 -4.08
C THR A 1 -36.83 -9.43 -5.26
N GLY A 2 -35.68 -8.76 -5.14
CA GLY A 2 -35.11 -7.95 -6.22
C GLY A 2 -34.37 -8.78 -7.27
N ILE A 3 -33.90 -8.13 -8.34
CA ILE A 3 -33.12 -8.76 -9.42
C ILE A 3 -31.86 -9.49 -8.90
N THR A 4 -31.27 -9.00 -7.82
CA THR A 4 -30.11 -9.59 -7.15
C THR A 4 -30.41 -10.99 -6.61
N GLY A 5 -31.61 -11.22 -6.07
CA GLY A 5 -32.04 -12.55 -5.63
C GLY A 5 -32.24 -13.53 -6.78
N LEU A 6 -32.76 -13.06 -7.91
CA LEU A 6 -32.99 -13.88 -9.12
C LEU A 6 -31.70 -14.24 -9.87
N LEU A 7 -30.70 -13.35 -9.83
CA LEU A 7 -29.35 -13.64 -10.32
C LEU A 7 -28.65 -14.66 -9.40
N GLY A 8 -28.79 -14.50 -8.08
CA GLY A 8 -28.20 -15.43 -7.10
C GLY A 8 -28.80 -16.83 -7.16
N SER A 9 -30.09 -16.98 -7.50
CA SER A 9 -30.75 -18.27 -7.67
C SER A 9 -30.50 -18.94 -9.02
N GLY A 10 -29.79 -18.27 -9.94
CA GLY A 10 -29.45 -18.81 -11.27
C GLY A 10 -30.59 -18.79 -12.29
N VAL A 11 -31.70 -18.08 -12.01
CA VAL A 11 -32.81 -17.91 -12.97
C VAL A 11 -32.39 -16.99 -14.12
N TYR A 12 -31.64 -15.93 -13.81
CA TYR A 12 -31.00 -15.07 -14.80
C TYR A 12 -29.50 -15.35 -14.87
N THR A 13 -28.95 -15.39 -16.09
CA THR A 13 -27.50 -15.61 -16.30
C THR A 13 -26.68 -14.32 -16.14
N ALA A 14 -27.21 -13.18 -16.61
CA ALA A 14 -26.56 -11.88 -16.49
C ALA A 14 -27.56 -10.73 -16.64
N ALA A 15 -27.34 -9.64 -15.92
CA ALA A 15 -28.04 -8.37 -16.11
C ALA A 15 -27.00 -7.24 -16.15
N TYR A 16 -26.96 -6.49 -17.25
CA TYR A 16 -25.99 -5.40 -17.43
C TYR A 16 -26.55 -4.35 -18.41
N PRO A 17 -26.17 -3.08 -18.25
CA PRO A 17 -26.48 -2.04 -19.23
C PRO A 17 -25.68 -2.25 -20.51
N LEU A 18 -26.27 -1.88 -21.64
CA LEU A 18 -25.56 -1.90 -22.93
C LEU A 18 -24.61 -0.70 -23.05
N HIS A 19 -23.53 -0.91 -23.77
CA HIS A 19 -22.65 0.16 -24.18
C HIS A 19 -23.33 1.08 -25.20
N ASP A 20 -22.82 2.31 -25.38
CA ASP A 20 -23.14 3.21 -26.51
C ASP A 20 -21.90 3.42 -27.40
N VAL A 21 -22.02 3.28 -28.74
CA VAL A 21 -20.87 3.10 -29.65
C VAL A 21 -20.23 4.46 -29.85
N SER A 22 -21.05 5.48 -30.10
CA SER A 22 -20.59 6.83 -30.34
C SER A 22 -19.81 7.38 -29.14
N GLN A 23 -20.31 7.17 -27.93
CA GLN A 23 -19.63 7.61 -26.70
C GLN A 23 -18.36 6.82 -26.41
N ILE A 24 -18.35 5.51 -26.69
CA ILE A 24 -17.14 4.66 -26.58
C ILE A 24 -16.08 5.08 -27.57
N CYS A 25 -16.42 5.30 -28.84
CA CYS A 25 -15.45 5.69 -29.85
C CYS A 25 -14.77 7.00 -29.44
N LEU A 26 -15.53 7.97 -28.95
CA LEU A 26 -14.98 9.21 -28.42
C LEU A 26 -14.06 8.98 -27.21
N LEU A 27 -14.48 8.17 -26.23
CA LEU A 27 -13.65 7.81 -25.08
C LEU A 27 -12.39 7.02 -25.48
N TYR A 28 -12.49 6.20 -26.52
CA TYR A 28 -11.37 5.42 -27.02
C TYR A 28 -10.32 6.32 -27.68
N GLU A 29 -10.74 7.23 -28.54
CA GLU A 29 -9.85 8.14 -29.27
C GLU A 29 -9.19 9.18 -28.34
N GLU A 30 -9.95 9.79 -27.43
CA GLU A 30 -9.45 10.88 -26.59
C GLU A 30 -8.78 10.40 -25.29
N TRP A 31 -9.06 9.19 -24.81
CA TRP A 31 -8.60 8.74 -23.50
C TRP A 31 -7.95 7.36 -23.47
N ALA A 32 -8.56 6.33 -24.06
CA ALA A 32 -8.06 4.95 -23.96
C ALA A 32 -6.95 4.58 -24.96
N ASN A 33 -6.62 5.47 -25.90
CA ASN A 33 -5.55 5.24 -26.87
C ASN A 33 -4.16 5.52 -26.26
N TYR A 34 -3.23 4.59 -26.44
CA TYR A 34 -1.85 4.70 -25.95
C TYR A 34 -1.11 5.94 -26.50
N SER A 35 -1.42 6.35 -27.74
CA SER A 35 -0.78 7.53 -28.36
C SER A 35 -1.15 8.85 -27.68
N VAL A 36 -2.21 8.87 -26.86
CA VAL A 36 -2.77 10.08 -26.25
C VAL A 36 -2.37 10.17 -24.77
N PHE A 37 -1.21 9.60 -24.39
CA PHE A 37 -0.74 9.59 -23.00
C PHE A 37 -0.47 10.99 -22.42
N TYR A 38 -0.13 11.96 -23.27
CA TYR A 38 0.23 13.33 -22.89
C TYR A 38 -0.97 14.26 -22.61
N LYS A 39 -2.19 13.90 -23.03
CA LYS A 39 -3.39 14.71 -22.76
C LYS A 39 -3.91 14.45 -21.34
N TYR A 40 -4.48 15.51 -20.73
CA TYR A 40 -5.21 15.40 -19.47
C TYR A 40 -6.42 14.46 -19.58
N GLN A 41 -6.77 13.80 -18.47
CA GLN A 41 -7.88 12.86 -18.43
C GLN A 41 -9.24 13.59 -18.47
N PRO A 42 -10.19 13.19 -19.34
CA PRO A 42 -11.52 13.77 -19.40
C PRO A 42 -12.45 13.17 -18.32
N ILE A 43 -12.15 13.44 -17.05
CA ILE A 43 -12.83 12.83 -15.88
C ILE A 43 -14.36 13.09 -15.93
N GLY A 44 -14.80 14.26 -16.40
CA GLY A 44 -16.22 14.58 -16.52
C GLY A 44 -16.97 13.68 -17.51
N LEU A 45 -16.32 13.28 -18.62
CA LEU A 45 -16.89 12.37 -19.61
C LEU A 45 -16.92 10.93 -19.08
N VAL A 46 -15.85 10.51 -18.41
CA VAL A 46 -15.77 9.20 -17.73
C VAL A 46 -16.87 9.07 -16.68
N ARG A 47 -17.06 10.09 -15.84
CA ARG A 47 -18.16 10.15 -14.86
C ARG A 47 -19.51 10.01 -15.54
N LYS A 48 -19.76 10.76 -16.61
CA LYS A 48 -21.05 10.74 -17.33
C LYS A 48 -21.36 9.35 -17.90
N TYR A 49 -20.34 8.61 -18.33
CA TYR A 49 -20.53 7.31 -18.99
C TYR A 49 -20.58 6.13 -18.01
N PHE A 50 -19.63 6.08 -17.07
CA PHE A 50 -19.39 4.96 -16.15
C PHE A 50 -19.89 5.21 -14.72
N GLY A 51 -20.22 6.45 -14.36
CA GLY A 51 -20.64 6.84 -13.01
C GLY A 51 -19.50 7.39 -12.14
N GLU A 52 -19.87 7.89 -10.96
CA GLU A 52 -18.98 8.58 -10.04
C GLU A 52 -17.94 7.66 -9.40
N LYS A 53 -18.29 6.40 -9.06
CA LYS A 53 -17.35 5.44 -8.45
C LYS A 53 -16.11 5.18 -9.33
N ILE A 54 -16.30 5.02 -10.64
CA ILE A 54 -15.20 4.83 -11.61
C ILE A 54 -14.52 6.16 -11.93
N GLY A 55 -15.29 7.24 -12.06
CA GLY A 55 -14.73 8.58 -12.22
C GLY A 55 -13.76 8.97 -11.08
N LEU A 56 -14.08 8.59 -9.84
CA LEU A 56 -13.25 8.87 -8.68
C LEU A 56 -11.93 8.08 -8.70
N TYR A 57 -11.94 6.83 -9.18
CA TYR A 57 -10.74 6.01 -9.36
C TYR A 57 -9.73 6.69 -10.30
N PHE A 58 -10.17 7.06 -11.50
CA PHE A 58 -9.31 7.72 -12.47
C PHE A 58 -8.89 9.13 -12.03
N ALA A 59 -9.73 9.83 -11.27
CA ALA A 59 -9.35 11.10 -10.66
C ALA A 59 -8.23 10.92 -9.62
N TRP A 60 -8.31 9.89 -8.77
CA TRP A 60 -7.28 9.54 -7.79
C TRP A 60 -5.98 9.15 -8.49
N LEU A 61 -6.06 8.25 -9.46
CA LEU A 61 -4.91 7.76 -10.20
C LEU A 61 -4.21 8.88 -10.98
N GLY A 62 -4.97 9.80 -11.55
CA GLY A 62 -4.45 10.99 -12.21
C GLY A 62 -3.71 11.93 -11.25
N LEU A 63 -4.27 12.19 -10.07
CA LEU A 63 -3.63 13.02 -9.06
C LEU A 63 -2.34 12.37 -8.52
N TYR A 64 -2.39 11.07 -8.26
CA TYR A 64 -1.24 10.28 -7.81
C TYR A 64 -0.09 10.36 -8.82
N THR A 65 -0.39 10.18 -10.10
CA THR A 65 0.59 10.32 -11.20
C THR A 65 1.15 11.73 -11.30
N GLN A 66 0.32 12.77 -11.16
CA GLN A 66 0.78 14.16 -11.18
C GLN A 66 1.74 14.47 -10.02
N MET A 67 1.44 13.97 -8.81
CA MET A 67 2.29 14.16 -7.64
C MET A 67 3.57 13.33 -7.68
N LEU A 68 3.60 12.20 -8.40
CA LEU A 68 4.83 11.43 -8.61
C LEU A 68 5.88 12.16 -9.48
N ILE A 69 5.49 13.14 -10.30
CA ILE A 69 6.42 13.90 -11.16
C ILE A 69 7.50 14.62 -10.33
N PRO A 70 7.17 15.51 -9.36
CA PRO A 70 8.19 16.16 -8.55
C PRO A 70 9.01 15.15 -7.72
N ALA A 71 8.39 14.08 -7.21
CA ALA A 71 9.11 13.03 -6.48
C ALA A 71 10.15 12.32 -7.35
N SER A 72 9.79 12.01 -8.60
CA SER A 72 10.69 11.40 -9.57
C SER A 72 11.84 12.33 -9.95
N LEU A 73 11.57 13.62 -10.14
CA LEU A 73 12.59 14.60 -10.47
C LEU A 73 13.64 14.71 -9.36
N VAL A 74 13.21 14.88 -8.11
CA VAL A 74 14.13 14.95 -6.96
C VAL A 74 14.89 13.62 -6.79
N GLY A 75 14.22 12.48 -6.95
CA GLY A 75 14.85 11.17 -6.88
C GLY A 75 15.95 10.96 -7.93
N VAL A 76 15.73 11.40 -9.17
CA VAL A 76 16.74 11.36 -10.24
C VAL A 76 17.92 12.29 -9.93
N ILE A 77 17.67 13.50 -9.41
CA ILE A 77 18.74 14.43 -9.02
C ILE A 77 19.62 13.81 -7.93
N VAL A 78 19.01 13.19 -6.91
CA VAL A 78 19.73 12.51 -5.81
C VAL A 78 20.53 11.31 -6.32
N PHE A 79 20.00 10.57 -7.29
CA PHE A 79 20.71 9.47 -7.94
C PHE A 79 21.90 9.96 -8.78
N LEU A 80 21.72 11.03 -9.57
CA LEU A 80 22.79 11.66 -10.36
C LEU A 80 23.90 12.22 -9.46
N TYR A 81 23.55 12.79 -8.30
CA TYR A 81 24.51 13.18 -7.27
C TYR A 81 25.34 11.98 -6.76
N GLY A 82 24.69 10.83 -6.54
CA GLY A 82 25.37 9.58 -6.22
C GLY A 82 26.32 9.11 -7.32
N CYS A 83 25.92 9.22 -8.59
CA CYS A 83 26.78 8.91 -9.73
C CYS A 83 28.01 9.83 -9.80
N ALA A 84 27.83 11.13 -9.56
CA ALA A 84 28.91 12.11 -9.61
C ALA A 84 29.94 11.89 -8.49
N THR A 85 29.49 11.52 -7.29
CA THR A 85 30.34 11.38 -6.09
C THR A 85 30.91 9.98 -5.86
N VAL A 86 30.61 9.01 -6.73
CA VAL A 86 31.00 7.60 -6.55
C VAL A 86 32.51 7.37 -6.50
N ASN A 87 33.28 8.20 -7.23
CA ASN A 87 34.73 8.08 -7.31
C ASN A 87 35.46 8.81 -6.18
N ASP A 88 34.80 9.76 -5.51
CA ASP A 88 35.39 10.60 -4.46
C ASP A 88 35.14 10.04 -3.05
N ASN A 89 34.33 8.99 -2.93
CA ASN A 89 33.99 8.40 -1.64
C ASN A 89 35.14 7.60 -1.02
N ILE A 90 35.71 8.10 0.09
CA ILE A 90 36.88 7.54 0.77
C ILE A 90 36.70 6.05 1.13
N PRO A 91 35.62 5.59 1.81
CA PRO A 91 35.43 4.17 2.13
C PRO A 91 35.37 3.25 0.91
N SER A 92 34.74 3.69 -0.19
CA SER A 92 34.69 2.91 -1.42
C SER A 92 36.08 2.79 -2.05
N MET A 93 36.87 3.87 -2.00
CA MET A 93 38.26 3.85 -2.48
C MET A 93 39.16 2.98 -1.61
N GLU A 94 39.01 2.97 -0.29
CA GLU A 94 39.76 2.09 0.62
C GLU A 94 39.51 0.60 0.37
N ILE A 95 38.27 0.22 0.06
CA ILE A 95 37.90 -1.16 -0.32
C ILE A 95 38.52 -1.53 -1.68
N CYS A 96 38.52 -0.60 -2.63
CA CYS A 96 39.04 -0.82 -3.98
C CYS A 96 40.57 -0.75 -4.07
N HIS A 97 41.25 -0.22 -3.05
CA HIS A 97 42.68 0.04 -3.13
C HIS A 97 43.51 -1.26 -3.05
N PRO A 98 44.35 -1.58 -4.05
CA PRO A 98 45.05 -2.86 -4.13
C PRO A 98 46.15 -3.04 -3.07
N ARG A 99 46.63 -1.95 -2.44
CA ARG A 99 47.63 -2.04 -1.35
C ARG A 99 47.06 -2.62 -0.04
N ASN A 100 45.74 -2.58 0.15
CA ASN A 100 45.10 -3.12 1.35
C ASN A 100 44.82 -4.61 1.14
N ASN A 101 45.79 -5.47 1.46
CA ASN A 101 45.64 -6.93 1.42
C ASN A 101 44.83 -7.46 2.63
N ILE A 102 43.59 -7.01 2.78
CA ILE A 102 42.69 -7.48 3.85
C ILE A 102 42.04 -8.80 3.43
N THR A 103 42.32 -9.86 4.19
CA THR A 103 41.72 -11.19 4.06
C THR A 103 40.43 -11.28 4.88
N MET A 104 39.35 -11.70 4.25
CA MET A 104 38.04 -11.85 4.89
C MET A 104 37.76 -13.32 5.21
N CYS A 105 37.03 -13.55 6.30
CA CYS A 105 36.60 -14.88 6.71
C CYS A 105 35.61 -15.48 5.69
N PRO A 106 35.56 -16.83 5.56
CA PRO A 106 34.68 -17.51 4.63
C PRO A 106 33.20 -17.36 4.99
N LEU A 107 32.37 -17.17 3.96
CA LEU A 107 30.92 -16.94 4.07
C LEU A 107 30.09 -18.23 4.18
N CYS A 108 30.72 -19.40 4.09
CA CYS A 108 30.07 -20.70 4.22
C CYS A 108 31.00 -21.73 4.85
N ASP A 109 30.42 -22.81 5.35
CA ASP A 109 31.14 -23.87 6.05
C ASP A 109 31.73 -24.85 5.02
N ARG A 110 32.99 -25.27 5.22
CA ARG A 110 33.78 -26.20 4.38
C ARG A 110 34.12 -25.73 2.96
N VAL A 111 33.14 -25.40 2.14
CA VAL A 111 33.32 -25.27 0.67
C VAL A 111 33.77 -23.86 0.24
N CYS A 112 33.65 -22.86 1.11
CA CYS A 112 34.11 -21.50 0.81
C CYS A 112 35.58 -21.33 1.22
N SER A 113 36.37 -20.73 0.34
CA SER A 113 37.72 -20.28 0.65
C SER A 113 37.72 -18.84 1.22
N TYR A 114 38.86 -18.43 1.76
CA TYR A 114 39.12 -17.03 2.10
C TYR A 114 39.07 -16.14 0.85
N TRP A 115 38.56 -14.93 1.02
CA TRP A 115 38.40 -13.98 -0.08
C TRP A 115 39.03 -12.63 0.26
N LYS A 116 39.55 -11.92 -0.75
CA LYS A 116 40.12 -10.58 -0.58
C LYS A 116 39.03 -9.53 -0.60
N LEU A 117 39.16 -8.51 0.25
CA LEU A 117 38.19 -7.42 0.32
C LEU A 117 38.02 -6.65 -1.00
N SER A 118 39.09 -6.53 -1.79
CA SER A 118 39.09 -5.81 -3.07
C SER A 118 38.17 -6.41 -4.14
N THR A 119 37.82 -7.70 -4.04
CA THR A 119 36.85 -8.32 -4.97
C THR A 119 35.45 -7.76 -4.79
N ALA A 120 35.14 -7.20 -3.62
CA ALA A 120 33.86 -6.56 -3.32
C ALA A 120 33.78 -5.09 -3.79
N CYS A 121 34.81 -4.55 -4.45
CA CYS A 121 34.88 -3.15 -4.90
C CYS A 121 33.65 -2.71 -5.72
N GLY A 122 33.20 -3.52 -6.69
CA GLY A 122 32.01 -3.20 -7.49
C GLY A 122 30.74 -3.05 -6.63
N THR A 123 30.55 -3.94 -5.65
CA THR A 123 29.40 -3.87 -4.74
C THR A 123 29.48 -2.69 -3.77
N ALA A 124 30.69 -2.29 -3.36
CA ALA A 124 30.90 -1.13 -2.49
C ALA A 124 30.63 0.19 -3.23
N ARG A 125 31.04 0.32 -4.50
CA ARG A 125 30.71 1.47 -5.35
C ARG A 125 29.22 1.56 -5.64
N ALA A 126 28.59 0.44 -5.97
CA ALA A 126 27.14 0.40 -6.20
C ALA A 126 26.35 0.74 -4.92
N SER A 127 26.82 0.31 -3.74
CA SER A 127 26.19 0.66 -2.46
C SER A 127 26.21 2.17 -2.20
N HIS A 128 27.33 2.86 -2.49
CA HIS A 128 27.43 4.32 -2.34
C HIS A 128 26.47 5.09 -3.27
N LEU A 129 26.15 4.55 -4.45
CA LEU A 129 25.20 5.17 -5.37
C LEU A 129 23.81 5.36 -4.75
N PHE A 130 23.39 4.41 -3.90
CA PHE A 130 22.10 4.42 -3.23
C PHE A 130 22.17 4.89 -1.76
N ASP A 131 23.32 4.73 -1.10
CA ASP A 131 23.59 5.16 0.28
C ASP A 131 24.53 6.37 0.31
N ASN A 132 23.97 7.51 -0.10
CA ASN A 132 24.63 8.82 -0.10
C ASN A 132 23.96 9.77 0.93
N PRO A 133 24.65 10.81 1.41
CA PRO A 133 24.04 11.77 2.35
C PRO A 133 22.77 12.45 1.81
N ALA A 134 22.64 12.60 0.48
CA ALA A 134 21.48 13.19 -0.16
C ALA A 134 20.22 12.31 -0.07
N THR A 135 20.34 10.99 0.12
CA THR A 135 19.18 10.10 0.31
C THR A 135 18.50 10.32 1.65
N VAL A 136 19.21 10.79 2.68
CA VAL A 136 18.62 11.22 3.95
C VAL A 136 17.72 12.44 3.73
N PHE A 137 18.19 13.45 3.00
CA PHE A 137 17.36 14.58 2.60
C PHE A 137 16.14 14.12 1.79
N PHE A 138 16.35 13.22 0.83
CA PHE A 138 15.27 12.66 0.02
C PHE A 138 14.20 11.95 0.85
N SER A 139 14.60 11.22 1.89
CA SER A 139 13.65 10.52 2.76
C SER A 139 12.74 11.46 3.55
N VAL A 140 13.26 12.61 4.02
CA VAL A 140 12.45 13.67 4.65
C VAL A 140 11.50 14.29 3.62
N PHE A 141 12.02 14.60 2.43
CA PHE A 141 11.22 15.12 1.32
C PHE A 141 10.08 14.16 0.95
N MET A 142 10.33 12.85 0.90
CA MET A 142 9.32 11.85 0.57
C MET A 142 8.24 11.70 1.65
N ALA A 143 8.60 11.86 2.93
CA ALA A 143 7.62 11.89 4.01
C ALA A 143 6.68 13.11 3.90
N LEU A 144 7.25 14.29 3.67
CA LEU A 144 6.49 15.52 3.39
C LEU A 144 5.63 15.38 2.14
N TRP A 145 6.19 14.79 1.08
CA TRP A 145 5.47 14.53 -0.16
C TRP A 145 4.26 13.63 0.06
N ALA A 146 4.38 12.58 0.87
CA ALA A 146 3.27 11.68 1.18
C ALA A 146 2.15 12.41 1.94
N ALA A 147 2.49 13.23 2.92
CA ALA A 147 1.53 14.07 3.63
C ALA A 147 0.84 15.07 2.68
N MET A 148 1.63 15.80 1.88
CA MET A 148 1.10 16.74 0.88
C MET A 148 0.19 16.05 -0.14
N PHE A 149 0.54 14.85 -0.61
CA PHE A 149 -0.29 14.06 -1.51
C PHE A 149 -1.64 13.72 -0.87
N MET A 150 -1.64 13.27 0.39
CA MET A 150 -2.86 12.92 1.12
C MET A 150 -3.77 14.12 1.32
N GLU A 151 -3.24 15.25 1.78
CA GLU A 151 -4.03 16.49 1.97
C GLU A 151 -4.54 17.04 0.63
N HIS A 152 -3.71 16.98 -0.41
CA HIS A 152 -4.14 17.39 -1.74
C HIS A 152 -5.24 16.47 -2.30
N TRP A 153 -5.17 15.17 -2.05
CA TRP A 153 -6.23 14.23 -2.40
C TRP A 153 -7.53 14.51 -1.66
N LYS A 154 -7.50 14.69 -0.33
CA LYS A 154 -8.69 15.03 0.46
C LYS A 154 -9.38 16.29 -0.08
N ARG A 155 -8.59 17.33 -0.36
CA ARG A 155 -9.08 18.59 -0.93
C ARG A 155 -9.67 18.39 -2.33
N ARG A 156 -9.02 17.59 -3.18
CA ARG A 156 -9.51 17.27 -4.54
C ARG A 156 -10.79 16.45 -4.48
N GLN A 157 -10.86 15.46 -3.60
CA GLN A 157 -12.04 14.63 -3.36
C GLN A 157 -13.23 15.48 -2.92
N MET A 158 -13.03 16.43 -2.00
CA MET A 158 -14.09 17.36 -1.59
C MET A 158 -14.59 18.24 -2.73
N LYS A 159 -13.69 18.75 -3.58
CA LYS A 159 -14.08 19.53 -4.76
C LYS A 159 -14.90 18.69 -5.74
N LEU A 160 -14.49 17.44 -6.02
CA LEU A 160 -15.23 16.53 -6.90
C LEU A 160 -16.59 16.14 -6.29
N CYS A 161 -16.65 15.87 -4.99
CA CYS A 161 -17.89 15.57 -4.28
C CYS A 161 -18.90 16.71 -4.41
N TYR A 162 -18.44 17.96 -4.32
CA TYR A 162 -19.27 19.13 -4.54
C TYR A 162 -19.68 19.30 -6.01
N GLU A 163 -18.73 19.27 -6.96
CA GLU A 163 -19.02 19.38 -8.41
C GLU A 163 -19.95 18.26 -8.93
N TRP A 164 -19.96 17.12 -8.24
CA TRP A 164 -20.78 15.97 -8.59
C TRP A 164 -22.06 15.85 -7.77
N ASN A 165 -22.40 16.88 -6.96
CA ASN A 165 -23.62 16.93 -6.15
C ASN A 165 -23.79 15.69 -5.24
N LEU A 166 -22.68 15.18 -4.69
CA LEU A 166 -22.67 13.99 -3.83
C LEU A 166 -22.80 14.33 -2.33
N THR A 167 -23.01 15.60 -1.98
CA THR A 167 -23.01 16.08 -0.59
C THR A 167 -24.22 15.64 0.24
N GLY A 168 -25.36 15.32 -0.39
CA GLY A 168 -26.59 14.84 0.28
C GLY A 168 -26.79 13.31 0.27
N PHE A 169 -25.83 12.54 -0.22
CA PHE A 169 -25.98 11.10 -0.43
C PHE A 169 -25.97 10.26 0.88
N GLU A 170 -25.52 10.83 2.00
CA GLU A 170 -25.43 10.12 3.29
C GLU A 170 -26.81 9.67 3.82
N ASP A 171 -27.86 10.46 3.60
CA ASP A 171 -29.22 10.13 4.05
C ASP A 171 -29.86 9.03 3.17
N GLU A 172 -29.44 8.90 1.91
CA GLU A 172 -29.86 7.81 1.01
C GLU A 172 -29.09 6.50 1.28
N GLU A 173 -27.80 6.55 1.64
CA GLU A 173 -26.98 5.37 1.99
C GLU A 173 -27.55 4.58 3.18
N VAL A 174 -28.21 5.24 4.14
CA VAL A 174 -28.83 4.58 5.30
C VAL A 174 -30.03 3.70 4.88
N SER A 175 -30.60 3.93 3.70
CA SER A 175 -31.75 3.20 3.14
C SER A 175 -31.36 2.00 2.25
N ASP A 176 -30.08 1.68 2.15
CA ASP A 176 -29.59 0.62 1.26
C ASP A 176 -30.21 -0.75 1.59
N HIS A 177 -30.69 -1.44 0.56
CA HIS A 177 -31.42 -2.70 0.74
C HIS A 177 -30.49 -3.79 1.32
N PRO A 178 -30.97 -4.62 2.27
CA PRO A 178 -30.17 -5.70 2.79
C PRO A 178 -29.78 -6.68 1.67
N ARG A 179 -28.57 -7.24 1.78
CA ARG A 179 -28.07 -8.21 0.79
C ARG A 179 -28.96 -9.45 0.75
N ALA A 180 -29.28 -9.96 -0.44
CA ALA A 180 -30.19 -11.12 -0.60
C ALA A 180 -29.71 -12.38 0.15
N GLU A 181 -28.40 -12.64 0.21
CA GLU A 181 -27.83 -13.74 1.02
C GLU A 181 -28.06 -13.56 2.53
N TYR A 182 -28.04 -12.30 3.01
CA TYR A 182 -28.33 -11.98 4.40
C TYR A 182 -29.80 -12.23 4.70
N GLU A 183 -30.70 -11.79 3.81
CA GLU A 183 -32.14 -12.03 3.94
C GLU A 183 -32.46 -13.53 3.90
N PHE A 184 -31.85 -14.30 3.01
CA PHE A 184 -32.05 -15.74 2.91
C PHE A 184 -31.67 -16.47 4.20
N ARG A 185 -30.51 -16.15 4.80
CA ARG A 185 -30.13 -16.75 6.09
C ARG A 185 -31.02 -16.33 7.25
N VAL A 186 -31.54 -15.09 7.23
CA VAL A 186 -32.53 -14.63 8.22
C VAL A 186 -33.84 -15.38 8.04
N MET A 187 -34.33 -15.56 6.81
CA MET A 187 -35.53 -16.34 6.51
C MET A 187 -35.38 -17.80 6.95
N GLN A 188 -34.24 -18.44 6.65
CA GLN A 188 -33.96 -19.81 7.09
C GLN A 188 -33.97 -19.97 8.62
N LYS A 189 -33.49 -18.96 9.36
CA LYS A 189 -33.60 -18.94 10.83
C LYS A 189 -35.03 -18.68 11.33
N MET A 190 -35.82 -17.88 10.59
CA MET A 190 -37.24 -17.64 10.90
C MET A 190 -38.12 -18.87 10.63
N GLU A 191 -37.77 -19.72 9.67
CA GLU A 191 -38.50 -20.99 9.47
C GLU A 191 -38.24 -21.99 10.62
N GLN A 192 -37.11 -21.88 11.31
CA GLN A 192 -36.77 -22.72 12.47
C GLN A 192 -37.31 -22.21 13.82
N LYS A 193 -37.77 -20.96 13.94
CA LYS A 193 -38.33 -20.38 15.19
C LYS A 193 -39.59 -19.56 14.90
N SER A 194 -40.63 -19.76 15.71
CA SER A 194 -41.97 -19.16 15.61
C SER A 194 -42.04 -17.70 15.09
N PRO A 195 -43.09 -17.32 14.32
CA PRO A 195 -43.07 -16.22 13.34
C PRO A 195 -43.27 -14.80 13.91
N HIS A 196 -42.96 -14.52 15.18
CA HIS A 196 -43.30 -13.24 15.82
C HIS A 196 -42.10 -12.54 16.50
N LYS A 197 -41.03 -12.29 15.74
CA LYS A 197 -40.13 -11.12 15.90
C LYS A 197 -39.06 -11.14 14.82
N ILE A 198 -38.81 -10.01 14.17
CA ILE A 198 -37.61 -9.83 13.35
C ILE A 198 -36.40 -9.78 14.29
N GLU A 199 -35.86 -10.94 14.67
CA GLU A 199 -34.61 -11.02 15.40
C GLU A 199 -33.45 -10.61 14.47
N LYS A 200 -32.85 -9.45 14.76
CA LYS A 200 -31.53 -9.11 14.23
C LYS A 200 -30.55 -10.20 14.70
N LEU A 201 -29.72 -10.75 13.80
CA LEU A 201 -28.68 -11.71 14.17
C LEU A 201 -27.91 -11.22 15.42
N THR A 202 -28.01 -11.95 16.53
CA THR A 202 -27.43 -11.59 17.82
C THR A 202 -25.90 -11.63 17.77
N CYS A 203 -25.24 -10.75 18.54
CA CYS A 203 -23.77 -10.66 18.60
C CYS A 203 -23.09 -11.99 19.02
N GLY A 204 -23.76 -12.79 19.86
CA GLY A 204 -23.28 -14.12 20.29
C GLY A 204 -23.14 -15.14 19.17
N ASP A 205 -24.01 -15.12 18.16
CA ASP A 205 -23.94 -16.04 17.01
C ASP A 205 -22.85 -15.63 16.01
N ARG A 206 -22.46 -14.35 16.01
CA ARG A 206 -21.41 -13.80 15.12
C ARG A 206 -20.01 -13.90 15.71
N LEU A 207 -19.90 -14.03 17.03
CA LEU A 207 -18.64 -14.16 17.75
C LEU A 207 -17.79 -15.36 17.28
N PRO A 208 -18.33 -16.59 17.15
CA PRO A 208 -17.53 -17.72 16.68
C PRO A 208 -17.06 -17.53 15.23
N ALA A 209 -17.88 -16.93 14.36
CA ALA A 209 -17.49 -16.59 12.99
C ALA A 209 -16.38 -15.53 12.93
N TYR A 210 -16.43 -14.52 13.81
CA TYR A 210 -15.36 -13.53 13.91
C TYR A 210 -14.05 -14.15 14.42
N MET A 211 -14.14 -15.04 15.41
CA MET A 211 -12.97 -15.72 15.96
C MET A 211 -12.33 -16.68 14.95
N THR A 212 -13.12 -17.49 14.23
CA THR A 212 -12.58 -18.32 13.15
C THR A 212 -11.95 -17.48 12.06
N ASN A 213 -12.49 -16.30 11.74
CA ASN A 213 -11.87 -15.43 10.74
C ASN A 213 -10.55 -14.83 11.21
N VAL A 214 -10.44 -14.41 12.47
CA VAL A 214 -9.17 -13.93 13.02
C VAL A 214 -8.15 -15.05 13.02
N VAL A 215 -8.53 -16.26 13.46
CA VAL A 215 -7.65 -17.44 13.46
C VAL A 215 -7.20 -17.81 12.04
N MET A 216 -8.10 -17.82 11.06
CA MET A 216 -7.75 -18.11 9.67
C MET A 216 -6.87 -17.03 9.06
N MET A 217 -7.12 -15.74 9.36
CA MET A 217 -6.23 -14.65 8.93
C MET A 217 -4.82 -14.80 9.52
N LEU A 218 -4.71 -15.14 10.81
CA LEU A 218 -3.43 -15.42 11.46
C LEU A 218 -2.72 -16.63 10.84
N LEU A 219 -3.46 -17.70 10.52
CA LEU A 219 -2.92 -18.87 9.84
C LEU A 219 -2.37 -18.51 8.47
N MET A 220 -3.11 -17.73 7.67
CA MET A 220 -2.67 -17.31 6.34
C MET A 220 -1.45 -16.39 6.39
N ILE A 221 -1.36 -15.55 7.42
CA ILE A 221 -0.15 -14.79 7.74
C ILE A 221 0.99 -15.77 8.07
N GLY A 222 0.79 -16.77 8.93
CA GLY A 222 1.78 -17.81 9.24
C GLY A 222 2.29 -18.54 7.98
N VAL A 223 1.42 -18.83 7.01
CA VAL A 223 1.80 -19.43 5.73
C VAL A 223 2.78 -18.54 4.96
N THR A 224 2.59 -17.21 4.93
CA THR A 224 3.56 -16.32 4.27
C THR A 224 4.95 -16.43 4.90
N PHE A 225 5.04 -16.47 6.24
CA PHE A 225 6.32 -16.61 6.94
C PHE A 225 6.98 -17.95 6.65
N ALA A 226 6.21 -19.05 6.63
CA ALA A 226 6.71 -20.37 6.29
C ALA A 226 7.27 -20.41 4.86
N ILE A 227 6.61 -19.74 3.92
CA ILE A 227 7.05 -19.68 2.52
C ILE A 227 8.32 -18.83 2.37
N VAL A 228 8.40 -17.67 3.03
CA VAL A 228 9.62 -16.85 3.05
C VAL A 228 10.78 -17.64 3.64
N PHE A 229 10.53 -18.36 4.73
CA PHE A 229 11.49 -19.28 5.32
C PHE A 229 11.91 -20.40 4.35
N GLY A 230 10.98 -20.97 3.59
CA GLY A 230 11.28 -21.93 2.52
C GLY A 230 12.17 -21.36 1.41
N VAL A 231 11.93 -20.13 0.97
CA VAL A 231 12.79 -19.45 -0.01
C VAL A 231 14.20 -19.20 0.55
N ILE A 232 14.32 -18.94 1.86
CA ILE A 232 15.61 -18.80 2.53
C ILE A 232 16.37 -20.13 2.51
N LEU A 233 15.71 -21.25 2.86
CA LEU A 233 16.33 -22.58 2.77
C LEU A 233 16.76 -22.93 1.34
N TYR A 234 15.96 -22.57 0.34
CA TYR A 234 16.33 -22.71 -1.07
C TYR A 234 17.61 -21.93 -1.42
N ARG A 235 17.75 -20.68 -0.95
CA ARG A 235 18.97 -19.88 -1.16
C ARG A 235 20.19 -20.53 -0.54
N ILE A 236 20.07 -20.99 0.71
CA ILE A 236 21.18 -21.60 1.44
C ILE A 236 21.64 -22.89 0.75
N SER A 237 20.70 -23.78 0.41
CA SER A 237 20.99 -25.06 -0.26
C SER A 237 21.59 -24.87 -1.65
N THR A 238 21.04 -23.98 -2.48
CA THR A 238 21.57 -23.73 -3.83
C THR A 238 22.93 -23.05 -3.81
N LYS A 239 23.16 -22.12 -2.87
CA LYS A 239 24.48 -21.49 -2.67
C LYS A 239 25.54 -22.53 -2.33
N ALA A 240 25.24 -23.47 -1.43
CA ALA A 240 26.13 -24.57 -1.09
C ALA A 240 26.37 -25.50 -2.30
N ALA A 241 25.32 -25.91 -3.00
CA ALA A 241 25.41 -26.81 -4.16
C ALA A 241 26.23 -26.21 -5.33
N LEU A 242 26.06 -24.92 -5.62
CA LEU A 242 26.79 -24.24 -6.69
C LEU A 242 28.27 -24.04 -6.36
N HIS A 243 28.62 -23.87 -5.08
CA HIS A 243 30.01 -23.85 -4.62
C HIS A 243 30.67 -25.23 -4.74
N MET A 244 29.90 -26.31 -4.64
CA MET A 244 30.36 -27.70 -4.84
C MET A 244 30.39 -28.14 -6.32
N SER A 245 29.83 -27.36 -7.26
CA SER A 245 29.78 -27.72 -8.67
C SER A 245 31.18 -27.73 -9.30
N SER A 246 31.45 -28.73 -10.16
CA SER A 246 32.71 -28.89 -10.88
C SER A 246 32.94 -27.86 -11.99
N SER A 247 31.91 -27.13 -12.42
CA SER A 247 32.00 -26.16 -13.53
C SER A 247 32.57 -24.80 -13.09
N GLN A 248 33.68 -24.37 -13.70
CA GLN A 248 34.37 -23.10 -13.38
C GLN A 248 33.49 -21.85 -13.60
N ILE A 249 32.60 -21.89 -14.59
CA ILE A 249 31.67 -20.79 -14.92
C ILE A 249 30.63 -20.61 -13.80
N SER A 250 30.10 -21.70 -13.24
CA SER A 250 29.15 -21.62 -12.12
C SER A 250 29.82 -20.99 -10.90
N ARG A 251 31.05 -21.39 -10.57
CA ARG A 251 31.80 -20.87 -9.40
C ARG A 251 32.05 -19.36 -9.45
N ASN A 252 32.29 -18.80 -10.63
CA ASN A 252 32.56 -17.37 -10.78
C ASN A 252 31.31 -16.47 -10.68
N HIS A 253 30.12 -17.00 -11.00
CA HIS A 253 28.87 -16.23 -11.00
C HIS A 253 27.83 -16.69 -9.96
N VAL A 254 28.18 -17.61 -9.04
CA VAL A 254 27.27 -18.18 -8.02
C VAL A 254 26.45 -17.10 -7.34
N GLN A 255 27.11 -16.05 -6.86
CA GLN A 255 26.47 -15.04 -6.04
C GLN A 255 25.45 -14.21 -6.80
N LEU A 256 25.68 -13.91 -8.08
CA LEU A 256 24.72 -13.19 -8.91
C LEU A 256 23.56 -14.10 -9.32
N THR A 257 23.86 -15.34 -9.72
CA THR A 257 22.86 -16.33 -10.14
C THR A 257 21.89 -16.64 -9.00
N VAL A 258 22.38 -16.98 -7.80
CA VAL A 258 21.53 -17.30 -6.64
C VAL A 258 20.63 -16.13 -6.24
N LYS A 259 21.16 -14.89 -6.26
CA LYS A 259 20.37 -13.70 -5.95
C LYS A 259 19.24 -13.49 -6.94
N THR A 260 19.54 -13.57 -8.23
CA THR A 260 18.56 -13.35 -9.31
C THR A 260 17.53 -14.47 -9.36
N THR A 261 17.94 -15.74 -9.32
CA THR A 261 17.01 -16.88 -9.36
C THR A 261 16.09 -16.88 -8.14
N ALA A 262 16.62 -16.59 -6.95
CA ALA A 262 15.79 -16.54 -5.76
C ALA A 262 14.85 -15.32 -5.73
N ALA A 263 15.23 -14.19 -6.34
CA ALA A 263 14.32 -13.06 -6.52
C ALA A 263 13.17 -13.40 -7.47
N ILE A 264 13.45 -14.11 -8.57
CA ILE A 264 12.45 -14.58 -9.54
C ILE A 264 11.51 -15.61 -8.90
N ILE A 265 12.04 -16.61 -8.18
CA ILE A 265 11.21 -17.60 -7.48
C ILE A 265 10.29 -16.90 -6.47
N ASN A 266 10.83 -15.95 -5.69
CA ASN A 266 10.03 -15.18 -4.75
C ASN A 266 8.92 -14.39 -5.46
N LEU A 267 9.20 -13.79 -6.63
CA LEU A 267 8.19 -13.11 -7.44
C LEU A 267 7.08 -14.07 -7.89
N VAL A 268 7.42 -15.24 -8.44
CA VAL A 268 6.43 -16.24 -8.88
C VAL A 268 5.54 -16.69 -7.73
N VAL A 269 6.14 -16.92 -6.56
CA VAL A 269 5.42 -17.30 -5.34
C VAL A 269 4.46 -16.19 -4.90
N ILE A 270 4.91 -14.93 -4.88
CA ILE A 270 4.05 -13.77 -4.56
C ILE A 270 2.85 -13.72 -5.51
N LEU A 271 3.06 -13.90 -6.82
CA LEU A 271 1.98 -13.88 -7.82
C LEU A 271 0.93 -14.97 -7.59
N ILE A 272 1.37 -16.20 -7.28
CA ILE A 272 0.45 -17.33 -7.01
C ILE A 272 -0.34 -17.07 -5.72
N LEU A 273 0.34 -16.64 -4.66
CA LEU A 273 -0.28 -16.39 -3.37
C LEU A 273 -1.26 -15.22 -3.40
N ASP A 274 -1.00 -14.17 -4.18
CA ASP A 274 -1.90 -13.01 -4.31
C ASP A 274 -3.29 -13.43 -4.80
N GLU A 275 -3.37 -14.39 -5.74
CA GLU A 275 -4.63 -14.95 -6.23
C GLU A 275 -5.33 -15.83 -5.19
N VAL A 276 -4.57 -16.70 -4.52
CA VAL A 276 -5.09 -17.55 -3.43
C VAL A 276 -5.64 -16.69 -2.30
N TYR A 277 -4.93 -15.64 -1.88
CA TYR A 277 -5.38 -14.71 -0.84
C TYR A 277 -6.62 -13.92 -1.27
N GLY A 278 -6.73 -13.52 -2.54
CA GLY A 278 -7.95 -12.90 -3.07
C GLY A 278 -9.16 -13.83 -3.04
N ALA A 279 -8.98 -15.12 -3.33
CA ALA A 279 -10.05 -16.12 -3.25
C ALA A 279 -10.47 -16.41 -1.80
N VAL A 280 -9.49 -16.59 -0.91
CA VAL A 280 -9.72 -16.88 0.51
C VAL A 280 -10.36 -15.69 1.21
N ALA A 281 -9.94 -14.46 0.92
CA ALA A 281 -10.56 -13.26 1.50
C ALA A 281 -12.04 -13.14 1.13
N ARG A 282 -12.41 -13.41 -0.13
CA ARG A 282 -13.81 -13.45 -0.59
C ARG A 282 -14.61 -14.56 0.09
N TRP A 283 -14.04 -15.75 0.20
CA TRP A 283 -14.70 -16.85 0.90
C TRP A 283 -14.95 -16.51 2.38
N LEU A 284 -13.95 -15.91 3.04
CA LEU A 284 -14.03 -15.51 4.44
C LEU A 284 -15.08 -14.42 4.68
N THR A 285 -15.22 -13.45 3.77
CA THR A 285 -16.26 -12.42 3.89
C THR A 285 -17.67 -12.95 3.63
N VAL A 286 -17.83 -13.92 2.73
CA VAL A 286 -19.13 -14.61 2.52
C VAL A 286 -19.55 -15.37 3.79
N LEU A 287 -18.59 -15.94 4.53
CA LEU A 287 -18.86 -16.58 5.82
C LEU A 287 -19.29 -15.59 6.92
N GLU A 288 -18.87 -14.33 6.86
CA GLU A 288 -19.26 -13.29 7.86
C GLU A 288 -20.71 -12.84 7.74
N VAL A 289 -21.34 -13.07 6.59
CA VAL A 289 -22.72 -12.66 6.28
C VAL A 289 -22.98 -11.19 6.68
N PRO A 290 -22.27 -10.23 6.07
CA PRO A 290 -22.50 -8.81 6.34
C PRO A 290 -23.91 -8.38 5.90
N LYS A 291 -24.44 -7.35 6.58
CA LYS A 291 -25.83 -6.88 6.40
C LYS A 291 -26.04 -6.11 5.09
N THR A 292 -25.07 -5.30 4.68
CA THR A 292 -25.13 -4.40 3.51
C THR A 292 -23.96 -4.67 2.56
N GLU A 293 -24.13 -4.35 1.27
CA GLU A 293 -23.06 -4.48 0.26
C GLU A 293 -21.86 -3.58 0.58
N LYS A 294 -22.10 -2.35 1.05
CA LYS A 294 -21.03 -1.47 1.56
C LYS A 294 -20.19 -2.12 2.66
N SER A 295 -20.84 -2.76 3.64
CA SER A 295 -20.10 -3.45 4.71
C SER A 295 -19.36 -4.68 4.19
N PHE A 296 -19.89 -5.37 3.18
CA PHE A 296 -19.19 -6.47 2.51
C PHE A 296 -17.92 -5.97 1.82
N GLU A 297 -18.03 -4.92 1.01
CA GLU A 297 -16.90 -4.31 0.29
C GLU A 297 -15.82 -3.84 1.27
N GLU A 298 -16.16 -3.07 2.31
CA GLU A 298 -15.20 -2.57 3.31
C GLU A 298 -14.43 -3.70 4.02
N ARG A 299 -15.14 -4.77 4.43
CA ARG A 299 -14.53 -5.92 5.10
C ARG A 299 -13.66 -6.74 4.16
N LEU A 300 -14.06 -6.86 2.89
CA LEU A 300 -13.30 -7.56 1.86
C LEU A 300 -12.02 -6.81 1.53
N ILE A 301 -12.12 -5.49 1.35
CA ILE A 301 -11.00 -4.57 1.14
C ILE A 301 -9.99 -4.74 2.29
N PHE A 302 -10.44 -4.67 3.54
CA PHE A 302 -9.56 -4.81 4.70
C PHE A 302 -8.82 -6.15 4.77
N LYS A 303 -9.53 -7.27 4.61
CA LYS A 303 -8.90 -8.60 4.65
C LYS A 303 -7.92 -8.82 3.50
N THR A 304 -8.33 -8.45 2.30
CA THR A 304 -7.50 -8.56 1.10
C THR A 304 -6.24 -7.70 1.24
N PHE A 305 -6.38 -6.48 1.76
CA PHE A 305 -5.26 -5.59 2.02
C PHE A 305 -4.25 -6.24 2.99
N VAL A 306 -4.69 -6.72 4.15
CA VAL A 306 -3.78 -7.31 5.15
C VAL A 306 -3.01 -8.49 4.59
N LEU A 307 -3.69 -9.43 3.90
CA LEU A 307 -3.04 -10.60 3.33
C LEU A 307 -2.05 -10.23 2.22
N LYS A 308 -2.45 -9.37 1.28
CA LYS A 308 -1.57 -8.92 0.19
C LYS A 308 -0.40 -8.08 0.70
N PHE A 309 -0.62 -7.23 1.72
CA PHE A 309 0.43 -6.44 2.35
C PHE A 309 1.49 -7.35 2.97
N VAL A 310 1.09 -8.32 3.80
CA VAL A 310 2.03 -9.25 4.42
C VAL A 310 2.77 -10.06 3.35
N ASN A 311 2.08 -10.57 2.33
CA ASN A 311 2.71 -11.31 1.24
C ASN A 311 3.76 -10.48 0.49
N ALA A 312 3.41 -9.24 0.12
CA ALA A 312 4.26 -8.37 -0.68
C ALA A 312 5.48 -7.85 0.10
N PHE A 313 5.29 -7.47 1.37
CA PHE A 313 6.32 -6.78 2.16
C PHE A 313 7.19 -7.71 3.01
N THR A 314 6.73 -8.90 3.40
CA THR A 314 7.51 -9.80 4.29
C THR A 314 8.90 -10.17 3.73
N PRO A 315 9.07 -10.54 2.45
CA PRO A 315 10.39 -10.85 1.90
C PRO A 315 11.35 -9.65 1.93
N ILE A 316 10.80 -8.44 1.72
CA ILE A 316 11.55 -7.18 1.67
C ILE A 316 11.96 -6.77 3.10
N ILE A 317 11.02 -6.84 4.05
CA ILE A 317 11.26 -6.61 5.49
C ILE A 317 12.33 -7.58 6.01
N TYR A 318 12.28 -8.85 5.62
CA TYR A 318 13.30 -9.83 5.98
C TYR A 318 14.71 -9.40 5.52
N ILE A 319 14.86 -9.05 4.24
CA ILE A 319 16.14 -8.61 3.67
C ILE A 319 16.64 -7.32 4.33
N ALA A 320 15.74 -6.39 4.66
CA ALA A 320 16.09 -5.10 5.24
C ALA A 320 16.52 -5.19 6.72
N PHE A 321 15.82 -5.98 7.55
CA PHE A 321 15.99 -5.96 9.00
C PHE A 321 16.71 -7.18 9.59
N PHE A 322 16.33 -8.37 9.14
CA PHE A 322 16.72 -9.61 9.80
C PHE A 322 17.98 -10.20 9.17
N ARG A 323 18.16 -10.00 7.86
CA ARG A 323 19.31 -10.54 7.14
C ARG A 323 20.64 -9.96 7.63
N GLY A 324 21.60 -10.83 7.91
CA GLY A 324 22.96 -10.47 8.33
C GLY A 324 23.09 -9.91 9.75
N ARG A 325 22.01 -9.85 10.55
CA ARG A 325 22.06 -9.37 11.94
C ARG A 325 22.09 -10.48 12.99
N LEU A 326 21.55 -11.65 12.68
CA LEU A 326 21.41 -12.79 13.61
C LEU A 326 22.40 -13.93 13.31
N VAL A 327 23.58 -13.62 12.76
CA VAL A 327 24.51 -14.67 12.29
C VAL A 327 25.44 -15.19 13.41
N GLY A 328 25.68 -14.38 14.44
CA GLY A 328 26.66 -14.68 15.49
C GLY A 328 28.07 -14.24 15.10
N ARG A 329 29.09 -14.99 15.53
CA ARG A 329 30.51 -14.70 15.25
C ARG A 329 31.22 -15.91 14.63
N PRO A 330 32.32 -15.70 13.89
CA PRO A 330 33.22 -16.79 13.54
C PRO A 330 33.63 -17.58 14.80
N GLY A 331 33.55 -18.91 14.71
CA GLY A 331 33.76 -19.84 15.83
C GLY A 331 32.49 -20.25 16.59
N ARG A 332 31.39 -19.46 16.56
CA ARG A 332 30.08 -19.85 17.11
C ARG A 332 28.96 -19.17 16.33
N TYR A 333 28.60 -19.77 15.19
CA TYR A 333 27.50 -19.32 14.34
C TYR A 333 26.15 -19.84 14.85
N LEU A 334 25.08 -19.11 14.54
CA LEU A 334 23.72 -19.58 14.78
C LEU A 334 23.29 -20.51 13.63
N TYR A 335 22.95 -21.76 13.97
CA TYR A 335 22.48 -22.77 13.02
C TYR A 335 20.97 -22.91 13.13
N VAL A 336 20.31 -22.94 11.97
CA VAL A 336 18.88 -23.22 11.88
C VAL A 336 18.70 -24.70 11.56
N PHE A 337 17.88 -25.39 12.37
CA PHE A 337 17.70 -26.85 12.33
C PHE A 337 19.03 -27.64 12.38
N GLU A 338 20.00 -27.15 13.19
CA GLU A 338 21.34 -27.73 13.42
C GLU A 338 22.25 -27.90 12.18
N SER A 339 21.72 -27.76 10.96
CA SER A 339 22.42 -28.13 9.72
C SER A 339 22.76 -26.94 8.82
N TYR A 340 22.07 -25.81 8.95
CA TYR A 340 22.18 -24.69 8.02
C TYR A 340 22.59 -23.39 8.72
N ARG A 341 23.74 -22.82 8.33
CA ARG A 341 24.23 -21.53 8.81
C ARG A 341 23.42 -20.37 8.24
N MET A 342 23.07 -19.40 9.08
CA MET A 342 22.39 -18.16 8.66
C MET A 342 23.27 -17.30 7.72
N GLU A 343 22.66 -16.70 6.70
CA GLU A 343 23.40 -15.94 5.68
C GLU A 343 23.92 -14.58 6.17
N GLU A 344 25.17 -14.29 5.83
CA GLU A 344 25.81 -12.98 6.00
C GLU A 344 25.56 -12.05 4.80
N CYS A 345 25.55 -10.74 5.05
CA CYS A 345 25.58 -9.72 4.00
C CYS A 345 27.01 -9.57 3.44
N THR A 346 27.13 -9.24 2.16
CA THR A 346 28.43 -8.82 1.59
C THR A 346 28.89 -7.47 2.14
N HIS A 347 30.15 -7.11 1.88
CA HIS A 347 30.76 -5.90 2.44
C HIS A 347 30.03 -4.59 2.02
N GLY A 348 29.46 -4.55 0.81
CA GLY A 348 28.57 -3.47 0.33
C GLY A 348 27.18 -3.41 1.01
N GLY A 349 26.90 -4.29 1.99
CA GLY A 349 25.63 -4.39 2.68
C GLY A 349 24.56 -5.16 1.89
N CYS A 350 23.44 -5.44 2.56
CA CYS A 350 22.28 -6.08 1.93
C CYS A 350 21.37 -5.09 1.16
N LEU A 351 21.72 -3.80 1.14
CA LEU A 351 20.92 -2.75 0.51
C LEU A 351 20.78 -2.96 -1.00
N MET A 352 21.87 -3.33 -1.69
CA MET A 352 21.82 -3.64 -3.13
C MET A 352 20.86 -4.79 -3.45
N GLU A 353 20.81 -5.80 -2.59
CA GLU A 353 19.92 -6.94 -2.78
C GLU A 353 18.46 -6.55 -2.53
N LEU A 354 18.23 -5.66 -1.58
CA LEU A 354 16.92 -5.03 -1.37
C LEU A 354 16.48 -4.25 -2.61
N CYS A 355 17.35 -3.43 -3.19
CA CYS A 355 17.04 -2.67 -4.41
C CYS A 355 16.72 -3.57 -5.59
N ILE A 356 17.50 -4.64 -5.80
CA ILE A 356 17.24 -5.64 -6.85
C ILE A 356 15.90 -6.32 -6.60
N GLN A 357 15.64 -6.78 -5.37
CA GLN A 357 14.37 -7.41 -5.01
C GLN A 357 13.19 -6.47 -5.25
N LEU A 358 13.27 -5.21 -4.79
CA LEU A 358 12.25 -4.18 -5.00
C LEU A 358 12.01 -3.90 -6.48
N SER A 359 13.09 -3.77 -7.25
CA SER A 359 13.01 -3.53 -8.68
C SER A 359 12.33 -4.69 -9.39
N ILE A 360 12.72 -5.93 -9.08
CA ILE A 360 12.10 -7.13 -9.65
C ILE A 360 10.64 -7.28 -9.20
N THR A 361 10.30 -7.00 -7.95
CA THR A 361 8.91 -7.12 -7.48
C THR A 361 8.01 -6.02 -8.03
N MET A 362 8.50 -4.78 -8.13
CA MET A 362 7.72 -3.64 -8.63
C MET A 362 7.62 -3.64 -10.16
N LEU A 363 8.73 -3.86 -10.88
CA LEU A 363 8.71 -3.94 -12.34
C LEU A 363 8.18 -5.29 -12.82
N GLY A 364 8.54 -6.38 -12.15
CA GLY A 364 8.14 -7.72 -12.58
C GLY A 364 6.66 -7.98 -12.38
N LYS A 365 6.06 -7.53 -11.27
CA LYS A 365 4.61 -7.63 -11.08
C LYS A 365 3.87 -6.83 -12.17
N GLN A 366 4.25 -5.58 -12.40
CA GLN A 366 3.63 -4.76 -13.45
C GLN A 366 3.86 -5.35 -14.84
N LEU A 367 5.09 -5.66 -15.23
CA LEU A 367 5.38 -6.15 -16.59
C LEU A 367 4.70 -7.50 -16.88
N ILE A 368 4.64 -8.39 -15.90
CA ILE A 368 4.06 -9.73 -16.06
C ILE A 368 2.53 -9.65 -16.01
N GLN A 369 1.93 -8.97 -15.01
CA GLN A 369 0.47 -8.88 -14.94
C GLN A 369 -0.10 -8.04 -16.09
N ASN A 370 0.51 -6.89 -16.40
CA ASN A 370 -0.02 -5.93 -17.36
C ASN A 370 0.10 -6.46 -18.82
N ASN A 371 1.23 -7.05 -19.20
CA ASN A 371 1.39 -7.60 -20.56
C ASN A 371 0.84 -9.03 -20.72
N LEU A 372 0.98 -9.91 -19.71
CA LEU A 372 0.67 -11.34 -19.86
C LEU A 372 -0.76 -11.68 -19.43
N PHE A 373 -1.19 -11.17 -18.28
CA PHE A 373 -2.50 -11.52 -17.74
C PHE A 373 -3.60 -10.59 -18.24
N GLU A 374 -3.36 -9.28 -18.25
CA GLU A 374 -4.41 -8.30 -18.56
C GLU A 374 -4.65 -8.16 -20.07
N ILE A 375 -3.60 -8.08 -20.89
CA ILE A 375 -3.74 -8.12 -22.35
C ILE A 375 -3.90 -9.56 -22.87
N GLY A 376 -3.18 -10.51 -22.26
CA GLY A 376 -3.08 -11.88 -22.77
C GLY A 376 -4.28 -12.76 -22.46
N VAL A 377 -4.83 -12.73 -21.23
CA VAL A 377 -5.94 -13.63 -20.84
C VAL A 377 -7.23 -13.33 -21.60
N PRO A 378 -7.69 -12.08 -21.77
CA PRO A 378 -8.91 -11.79 -22.51
C PRO A 378 -8.81 -12.21 -23.98
N LYS A 379 -7.66 -11.96 -24.61
CA LYS A 379 -7.40 -12.39 -26.00
C LYS A 379 -7.30 -13.90 -26.13
N LEU A 380 -6.67 -14.58 -25.18
CA LEU A 380 -6.58 -16.04 -25.17
C LEU A 380 -7.96 -16.68 -24.92
N LYS A 381 -8.75 -16.18 -23.97
CA LYS A 381 -10.14 -16.62 -23.75
C LYS A 381 -11.02 -16.38 -24.98
N LYS A 382 -10.84 -15.26 -25.68
CA LYS A 382 -11.53 -14.96 -26.94
C LYS A 382 -11.13 -15.93 -28.05
N LEU A 383 -9.83 -16.23 -28.17
CA LEU A 383 -9.30 -17.22 -29.12
C LEU A 383 -9.80 -18.63 -28.82
N ILE A 384 -9.75 -19.07 -27.55
CA ILE A 384 -10.27 -20.38 -27.12
C ILE A 384 -11.77 -20.49 -27.40
N ARG A 385 -12.56 -19.44 -27.12
CA ARG A 385 -13.99 -19.41 -27.46
C ARG A 385 -14.24 -19.46 -28.96
N PHE A 386 -13.44 -18.75 -29.75
CA PHE A 386 -13.50 -18.81 -31.21
C PHE A 386 -13.17 -20.21 -31.75
N ILE A 387 -12.16 -20.88 -31.18
CA ILE A 387 -11.80 -22.26 -31.55
C ILE A 387 -12.92 -23.23 -31.16
N ARG A 388 -13.48 -23.12 -29.94
CA ARG A 388 -14.62 -23.94 -29.48
C ARG A 388 -15.88 -23.72 -30.32
N SER A 389 -16.18 -22.48 -30.72
CA SER A 389 -17.33 -22.20 -31.59
C SER A 389 -17.11 -22.74 -33.00
N LYS A 390 -15.86 -22.77 -33.49
CA LYS A 390 -15.50 -23.42 -34.76
C LYS A 390 -15.64 -24.94 -34.71
N GLN A 391 -15.38 -25.56 -33.55
CA GLN A 391 -15.52 -27.01 -33.34
C GLN A 391 -16.98 -27.45 -33.14
N GLY A 392 -17.86 -26.57 -32.63
CA GLY A 392 -19.30 -26.82 -32.50
C GLY A 392 -20.15 -26.47 -33.74
N ALA A 393 -19.55 -25.85 -34.77
CA ALA A 393 -20.26 -25.42 -35.97
C ALA A 393 -20.11 -26.42 -37.12
N PHE A 394 -20.76 -27.57 -37.00
CA PHE A 394 -21.07 -28.46 -38.14
C PHE A 394 -22.53 -28.30 -38.62
N HIS A 395 -23.24 -27.25 -38.19
CA HIS A 395 -24.53 -26.87 -38.76
C HIS A 395 -24.65 -25.36 -38.93
N GLY A 396 -25.00 -24.95 -40.16
CA GLY A 396 -25.81 -23.76 -40.41
C GLY A 396 -25.04 -22.54 -40.92
N GLU A 397 -25.36 -22.17 -42.16
CA GLU A 397 -25.01 -20.92 -42.83
C GLU A 397 -25.48 -19.69 -42.04
N GLU A 398 -24.62 -19.09 -41.21
CA GLU A 398 -24.95 -17.79 -40.57
C GLU A 398 -23.73 -16.85 -40.45
N LYS A 399 -22.77 -16.94 -41.37
CA LYS A 399 -21.54 -16.13 -41.35
C LYS A 399 -21.71 -14.66 -41.78
N THR A 400 -22.94 -14.16 -41.94
CA THR A 400 -23.19 -12.80 -42.45
C THR A 400 -24.30 -12.02 -41.73
N LYS A 401 -24.78 -12.46 -40.56
CA LYS A 401 -25.55 -11.55 -39.70
C LYS A 401 -24.57 -10.75 -38.82
N LYS A 402 -24.57 -9.43 -38.97
CA LYS A 402 -23.93 -8.54 -37.99
C LYS A 402 -24.53 -8.88 -36.63
N LEU A 403 -23.72 -9.40 -35.71
CA LEU A 403 -24.15 -9.68 -34.34
C LEU A 403 -24.84 -8.46 -33.75
N GLN A 404 -25.97 -8.72 -33.08
CA GLN A 404 -26.71 -7.65 -32.44
C GLN A 404 -25.92 -7.16 -31.22
N ARG A 405 -26.19 -5.91 -30.83
CA ARG A 405 -25.35 -5.21 -29.86
C ARG A 405 -25.26 -5.91 -28.50
N TYR A 406 -26.38 -6.42 -28.00
CA TYR A 406 -26.42 -7.15 -26.73
C TYR A 406 -25.65 -8.47 -26.79
N GLU A 407 -25.59 -9.13 -27.95
CA GLU A 407 -24.81 -10.36 -28.15
C GLU A 407 -23.33 -10.06 -28.08
N THR A 408 -22.90 -8.97 -28.74
CA THR A 408 -21.50 -8.51 -28.69
C THR A 408 -21.08 -8.20 -27.26
N ASP A 409 -21.90 -7.42 -26.54
CA ASP A 409 -21.63 -7.08 -25.13
C ASP A 409 -21.70 -8.31 -24.22
N HIS A 410 -22.52 -9.33 -24.55
CA HIS A 410 -22.57 -10.57 -23.79
C HIS A 410 -21.25 -11.35 -23.82
N PHE A 411 -20.49 -11.26 -24.91
CA PHE A 411 -19.20 -11.94 -25.00
C PHE A 411 -18.08 -11.29 -24.18
N LEU A 412 -18.25 -10.03 -23.76
CA LEU A 412 -17.30 -9.31 -22.89
C LEU A 412 -17.30 -9.87 -21.46
N GLU A 413 -16.22 -9.60 -20.72
CA GLU A 413 -16.10 -10.08 -19.33
C GLU A 413 -16.94 -9.24 -18.37
N PRO A 414 -17.61 -9.86 -17.37
CA PRO A 414 -18.37 -9.12 -16.37
C PRO A 414 -17.45 -8.29 -15.47
N PHE A 415 -17.93 -7.11 -15.07
CA PHE A 415 -17.21 -6.24 -14.14
C PHE A 415 -17.20 -6.83 -12.71
N ALA A 416 -16.00 -7.03 -12.15
CA ALA A 416 -15.80 -7.69 -10.85
C ALA A 416 -15.57 -6.70 -9.67
N GLY A 417 -15.84 -5.40 -9.88
CA GLY A 417 -15.57 -4.33 -8.91
C GLY A 417 -14.24 -3.61 -9.18
N LEU A 418 -13.94 -2.55 -8.40
CA LEU A 418 -12.68 -1.80 -8.47
C LEU A 418 -11.67 -2.16 -7.37
N THR A 419 -12.04 -3.10 -6.48
CA THR A 419 -11.22 -3.42 -5.32
C THR A 419 -9.83 -3.97 -5.68
N PRO A 420 -9.65 -4.89 -6.65
CA PRO A 420 -8.31 -5.34 -7.01
C PRO A 420 -7.46 -4.22 -7.64
N GLU A 421 -8.05 -3.33 -8.44
CA GLU A 421 -7.38 -2.19 -9.08
C GLU A 421 -6.86 -1.20 -8.03
N TYR A 422 -7.68 -0.83 -7.05
CA TYR A 422 -7.21 0.01 -5.93
C TYR A 422 -6.12 -0.68 -5.09
N MET A 423 -6.22 -2.00 -4.87
CA MET A 423 -5.23 -2.73 -4.06
C MET A 423 -3.85 -2.71 -4.71
N GLU A 424 -3.77 -2.85 -6.03
CA GLU A 424 -2.51 -2.76 -6.77
C GLU A 424 -1.85 -1.40 -6.55
N MET A 425 -2.62 -0.33 -6.70
CA MET A 425 -2.13 1.03 -6.53
C MET A 425 -1.74 1.36 -5.08
N ILE A 426 -2.49 0.87 -4.10
CA ILE A 426 -2.16 1.03 -2.67
C ILE A 426 -0.84 0.35 -2.34
N ILE A 427 -0.63 -0.88 -2.83
CA ILE A 427 0.61 -1.62 -2.60
C ILE A 427 1.80 -0.93 -3.28
N GLN A 428 1.63 -0.40 -4.49
CA GLN A 428 2.63 0.41 -5.16
C GLN A 428 2.98 1.67 -4.38
N PHE A 429 1.98 2.40 -3.87
CA PHE A 429 2.20 3.54 -2.98
C PHE A 429 3.00 3.15 -1.73
N GLY A 430 2.73 1.97 -1.15
CA GLY A 430 3.52 1.41 -0.06
C GLY A 430 4.99 1.16 -0.42
N PHE A 431 5.29 0.64 -1.62
CA PHE A 431 6.67 0.50 -2.08
C PHE A 431 7.39 1.85 -2.22
N VAL A 432 6.69 2.86 -2.75
CA VAL A 432 7.23 4.22 -2.97
C VAL A 432 7.44 4.99 -1.67
N THR A 433 6.73 4.67 -0.59
CA THR A 433 6.82 5.40 0.68
C THR A 433 7.68 4.69 1.73
N LEU A 434 7.58 3.36 1.86
CA LEU A 434 8.24 2.60 2.93
C LEU A 434 9.73 2.33 2.67
N PHE A 435 10.12 2.13 1.40
CA PHE A 435 11.48 1.67 1.05
C PHE A 435 12.30 2.69 0.25
N VAL A 436 11.80 3.92 0.13
CA VAL A 436 12.38 4.96 -0.72
C VAL A 436 13.73 5.48 -0.21
N ALA A 437 13.97 5.41 1.10
CA ALA A 437 15.27 5.72 1.67
C ALA A 437 16.38 4.82 1.08
N SER A 438 16.06 3.56 0.78
CA SER A 438 17.00 2.60 0.20
C SER A 438 17.09 2.71 -1.32
N PHE A 439 16.06 3.23 -1.99
CA PHE A 439 15.98 3.25 -3.46
C PHE A 439 15.35 4.54 -4.00
N PRO A 440 16.15 5.58 -4.32
CA PRO A 440 15.66 6.88 -4.73
C PRO A 440 14.96 6.91 -6.10
N LEU A 441 15.21 5.91 -6.97
CA LEU A 441 14.56 5.81 -8.28
C LEU A 441 13.18 5.13 -8.22
N ALA A 442 12.69 4.72 -7.05
CA ALA A 442 11.38 4.09 -6.91
C ALA A 442 10.23 4.95 -7.48
N PRO A 443 10.15 6.27 -7.22
CA PRO A 443 9.07 7.10 -7.75
C PRO A 443 9.08 7.19 -9.28
N LEU A 444 10.27 7.16 -9.90
CA LEU A 444 10.39 7.19 -11.36
C LEU A 444 9.76 5.96 -12.01
N PHE A 445 10.06 4.77 -11.47
CA PHE A 445 9.46 3.54 -11.96
C PHE A 445 7.96 3.48 -11.68
N ALA A 446 7.52 3.98 -10.52
CA ALA A 446 6.10 4.12 -10.22
C ALA A 446 5.39 5.08 -11.20
N LEU A 447 6.03 6.19 -11.57
CA LEU A 447 5.50 7.15 -12.54
C LEU A 447 5.33 6.51 -13.92
N LEU A 448 6.35 5.80 -14.40
CA LEU A 448 6.29 5.09 -15.69
C LEU A 448 5.20 4.03 -15.70
N ASN A 449 5.08 3.26 -14.61
CA ASN A 449 4.02 2.27 -14.45
C ASN A 449 2.64 2.92 -14.48
N ASN A 450 2.42 3.99 -13.71
CA ASN A 450 1.12 4.69 -13.68
C ASN A 450 0.71 5.30 -15.03
N ILE A 451 1.67 5.81 -15.81
CA ILE A 451 1.38 6.37 -17.13
C ILE A 451 0.83 5.28 -18.07
N ILE A 452 1.44 4.09 -18.02
CA ILE A 452 0.97 2.94 -18.79
C ILE A 452 -0.37 2.46 -18.23
N GLU A 453 -0.48 2.37 -16.91
CA GLU A 453 -1.67 1.83 -16.25
C GLU A 453 -2.93 2.63 -16.55
N ILE A 454 -2.89 3.96 -16.41
CA ILE A 454 -4.06 4.82 -16.66
C ILE A 454 -4.68 4.49 -18.01
N ARG A 455 -3.85 4.21 -19.03
CA ARG A 455 -4.29 3.91 -20.39
C ARG A 455 -4.72 2.47 -20.56
N LEU A 456 -4.05 1.54 -19.90
CA LEU A 456 -4.39 0.13 -19.97
C LEU A 456 -5.73 -0.14 -19.26
N ASP A 457 -5.92 0.41 -18.07
CA ASP A 457 -7.21 0.42 -17.37
C ASP A 457 -8.30 1.06 -18.22
N ALA A 458 -8.06 2.26 -18.77
CA ALA A 458 -9.02 2.93 -19.64
C ALA A 458 -9.43 2.04 -20.82
N LYS A 459 -8.46 1.37 -21.45
CA LYS A 459 -8.70 0.46 -22.57
C LYS A 459 -9.49 -0.78 -22.16
N LYS A 460 -9.18 -1.36 -21.01
CA LYS A 460 -9.92 -2.49 -20.44
C LYS A 460 -11.38 -2.13 -20.18
N PHE A 461 -11.65 -0.97 -19.57
CA PHE A 461 -13.02 -0.47 -19.35
C PHE A 461 -13.80 -0.17 -20.64
N VAL A 462 -13.11 0.28 -21.69
CA VAL A 462 -13.76 0.69 -22.95
C VAL A 462 -13.93 -0.50 -23.92
N THR A 463 -13.06 -1.51 -23.88
CA THR A 463 -13.01 -2.55 -24.93
C THR A 463 -13.17 -4.00 -24.47
N GLU A 464 -12.91 -4.32 -23.20
CA GLU A 464 -12.83 -5.71 -22.73
C GLU A 464 -13.88 -6.07 -21.68
N LEU A 465 -14.31 -5.09 -20.89
CA LEU A 465 -15.32 -5.24 -19.86
C LEU A 465 -16.72 -4.90 -20.37
N ARG A 466 -17.71 -5.59 -19.82
CA ARG A 466 -19.12 -5.16 -19.90
C ARG A 466 -19.30 -3.85 -19.15
N ARG A 467 -20.26 -3.04 -19.61
CA ARG A 467 -20.56 -1.77 -18.95
C ARG A 467 -21.00 -2.00 -17.49
N PRO A 468 -20.30 -1.40 -16.52
CA PRO A 468 -20.71 -1.46 -15.13
C PRO A 468 -21.96 -0.60 -14.90
N VAL A 469 -22.76 -0.98 -13.89
CA VAL A 469 -23.86 -0.15 -13.42
C VAL A 469 -23.27 1.10 -12.74
N ALA A 470 -23.72 2.28 -13.15
CA ALA A 470 -23.24 3.54 -12.60
C ALA A 470 -23.62 3.64 -11.12
N ALA A 471 -22.62 3.54 -10.24
CA ALA A 471 -22.77 3.68 -8.79
C ALA A 471 -22.27 5.05 -8.34
N ARG A 472 -23.08 5.71 -7.50
CA ARG A 472 -22.69 6.94 -6.81
C ARG A 472 -21.80 6.58 -5.62
N ALA A 473 -20.68 7.27 -5.46
CA ALA A 473 -19.76 7.10 -4.34
C ALA A 473 -19.17 8.45 -3.94
N LYS A 474 -19.25 8.79 -2.65
CA LYS A 474 -18.71 10.05 -2.10
C LYS A 474 -17.19 10.00 -1.93
N ASP A 475 -16.68 8.83 -1.60
CA ASP A 475 -15.28 8.60 -1.25
C ASP A 475 -14.81 7.24 -1.75
N ILE A 476 -13.50 7.01 -1.69
CA ILE A 476 -12.88 5.75 -2.08
C ILE A 476 -13.21 4.63 -1.04
N GLY A 477 -13.76 4.97 0.14
CA GLY A 477 -14.08 4.01 1.21
C GLY A 477 -12.85 3.43 1.92
N GLY A 478 -11.63 3.75 1.45
CA GLY A 478 -10.35 3.18 1.90
C GLY A 478 -9.24 4.20 2.17
N VAL A 479 -9.55 5.49 2.28
CA VAL A 479 -8.56 6.57 2.54
C VAL A 479 -7.70 6.26 3.78
N PHE A 480 -8.27 5.57 4.78
CA PHE A 480 -7.56 5.11 5.97
C PHE A 480 -6.33 4.24 5.66
N PHE A 481 -6.34 3.40 4.61
CA PHE A 481 -5.17 2.56 4.27
C PHE A 481 -3.98 3.40 3.85
N PHE A 482 -4.22 4.44 3.04
CA PHE A 482 -3.18 5.38 2.67
C PHE A 482 -2.67 6.16 3.88
N THR A 483 -3.55 6.56 4.80
CA THR A 483 -3.12 7.20 6.05
C THR A 483 -2.28 6.24 6.91
N TYR A 484 -2.67 4.96 7.06
CA TYR A 484 -1.90 3.95 7.79
C TYR A 484 -0.52 3.67 7.17
N ILE A 485 -0.44 3.61 5.84
CA ILE A 485 0.83 3.42 5.11
C ILE A 485 1.69 4.70 5.17
N SER A 486 1.05 5.88 5.11
CA SER A 486 1.71 7.18 5.14
C SER A 486 2.21 7.56 6.54
N PHE A 487 1.69 6.96 7.62
CA PHE A 487 2.24 7.14 8.97
C PHE A 487 3.56 6.36 9.09
N PRO A 488 4.72 7.03 8.98
CA PRO A 488 6.00 6.34 9.00
C PRO A 488 6.39 6.19 10.47
N LYS A 489 5.77 5.24 11.17
CA LYS A 489 6.36 4.67 12.41
C LYS A 489 7.49 3.70 12.10
N LEU A 490 7.72 3.42 10.81
CA LEU A 490 8.83 2.62 10.30
C LEU A 490 9.81 3.54 9.55
N SER A 491 10.42 4.50 10.25
CA SER A 491 11.52 5.28 9.66
C SER A 491 12.71 4.36 9.40
N HIS A 492 12.75 3.78 8.21
CA HIS A 492 13.94 3.14 7.69
C HIS A 492 14.89 4.24 7.26
N MET A 493 15.65 4.74 8.20
CA MET A 493 16.86 5.46 7.87
C MET A 493 17.96 4.44 7.64
N ASN A 494 18.66 4.56 6.52
CA ASN A 494 19.74 3.69 6.12
C ASN A 494 20.74 3.51 7.27
N LEU A 495 20.69 2.31 7.87
CA LEU A 495 21.45 1.93 9.06
C LEU A 495 22.99 1.91 8.83
N TYR A 496 23.40 2.19 7.59
CA TYR A 496 24.76 2.19 7.07
C TYR A 496 25.39 3.59 7.04
N PHE A 497 24.60 4.68 7.07
CA PHE A 497 25.11 6.05 7.20
C PHE A 497 25.59 6.36 8.62
N ILE A 498 24.84 5.89 9.62
CA ILE A 498 25.08 6.20 11.04
C ILE A 498 26.49 5.77 11.51
N PRO A 499 26.98 4.55 11.19
CA PRO A 499 28.35 4.18 11.54
C PRO A 499 29.43 5.11 10.95
N ARG A 500 29.24 5.60 9.72
CA ARG A 500 30.17 6.53 9.07
C ARG A 500 30.21 7.87 9.82
N MET A 501 29.04 8.37 10.19
CA MET A 501 28.90 9.59 10.99
C MET A 501 29.54 9.42 12.38
N VAL A 502 29.24 8.33 13.08
CA VAL A 502 29.82 8.05 14.41
C VAL A 502 31.34 7.98 14.35
N TYR A 503 31.89 7.30 13.33
CA TYR A 503 33.34 7.25 13.13
C TYR A 503 33.92 8.65 12.91
N GLN A 504 33.32 9.43 12.01
CA GLN A 504 33.80 10.77 11.67
C GLN A 504 33.81 11.73 12.87
N TYR A 505 32.81 11.67 13.75
CA TYR A 505 32.68 12.59 14.89
C TYR A 505 33.37 12.11 16.17
N MET A 506 33.46 10.80 16.42
CA MET A 506 33.98 10.27 17.70
C MET A 506 35.36 9.64 17.60
N TYR A 507 35.73 9.06 16.46
CA TYR A 507 36.92 8.21 16.34
C TYR A 507 37.95 8.74 15.32
N SER A 508 37.55 9.58 14.38
CA SER A 508 38.45 10.13 13.37
C SER A 508 39.32 11.26 13.95
N PRO A 509 40.66 11.20 13.77
CA PRO A 509 41.56 12.24 14.25
C PRO A 509 41.44 13.55 13.47
N ASP A 510 41.16 13.47 12.16
CA ASP A 510 41.13 14.63 11.25
C ASP A 510 39.69 15.02 10.84
N GLY A 511 38.68 14.32 11.38
CA GLY A 511 37.28 14.46 10.94
C GLY A 511 37.02 13.93 9.52
N SER A 512 37.96 13.16 8.95
CA SER A 512 37.82 12.49 7.66
C SER A 512 37.36 11.03 7.81
N LEU A 513 36.93 10.40 6.71
CA LEU A 513 36.55 8.97 6.71
C LEU A 513 37.73 8.02 6.47
N HIS A 514 38.97 8.51 6.51
CA HIS A 514 40.15 7.68 6.35
C HIS A 514 40.30 6.70 7.51
N GLY A 515 40.54 5.42 7.20
CA GLY A 515 40.66 4.34 8.18
C GLY A 515 39.33 3.72 8.60
N PHE A 516 38.19 4.18 8.06
CA PHE A 516 36.87 3.67 8.41
C PHE A 516 36.72 2.16 8.15
N VAL A 517 37.24 1.67 7.02
CA VAL A 517 37.15 0.24 6.67
C VAL A 517 37.98 -0.61 7.65
N ASN A 518 39.13 -0.08 8.09
CA ASN A 518 39.98 -0.77 9.06
C ASN A 518 39.33 -0.82 10.45
N HIS A 519 38.65 0.26 10.87
CA HIS A 519 37.94 0.35 12.15
C HIS A 519 36.67 -0.52 12.19
N THR A 520 35.96 -0.65 11.06
CA THR A 520 34.70 -1.42 11.03
C THR A 520 34.88 -2.94 10.93
N LEU A 521 36.11 -3.42 10.80
CA LEU A 521 36.46 -4.82 10.65
C LEU A 521 37.09 -5.36 11.94
N SER A 522 36.50 -6.42 12.49
CA SER A 522 37.05 -7.15 13.63
C SER A 522 38.02 -8.24 13.19
N TYR A 523 38.98 -8.56 14.05
CA TYR A 523 39.98 -9.61 13.83
C TYR A 523 39.50 -10.96 14.37
N PHE A 524 39.77 -12.03 13.64
CA PHE A 524 39.50 -13.41 14.06
C PHE A 524 40.70 -14.30 13.83
N ASN A 525 41.11 -15.06 14.85
CA ASN A 525 42.15 -16.06 14.72
C ASN A 525 41.58 -17.35 14.13
N VAL A 526 42.17 -17.83 13.03
CA VAL A 526 41.67 -18.99 12.29
C VAL A 526 41.73 -20.28 13.12
N SER A 527 42.65 -20.38 14.08
CA SER A 527 42.73 -21.54 14.97
C SER A 527 41.52 -21.73 15.90
N HIS A 528 40.67 -20.71 16.04
CA HIS A 528 39.50 -20.76 16.93
C HIS A 528 38.21 -21.20 16.21
N PHE A 529 38.31 -21.80 15.02
CA PHE A 529 37.16 -22.44 14.38
C PHE A 529 36.78 -23.75 15.09
N GLU A 530 35.48 -24.05 15.12
CA GLU A 530 34.99 -25.35 15.57
C GLU A 530 35.43 -26.46 14.60
N HIS A 531 35.82 -27.61 15.15
CA HIS A 531 36.31 -28.74 14.38
C HIS A 531 35.31 -29.17 13.29
N GLY A 532 35.82 -29.32 12.06
CA GLY A 532 35.03 -29.75 10.90
C GLY A 532 34.20 -28.65 10.23
N LYS A 533 34.35 -27.38 10.62
CA LYS A 533 33.74 -26.21 9.97
C LYS A 533 34.76 -25.31 9.23
N GLU A 534 36.03 -25.66 9.32
CA GLU A 534 37.13 -25.02 8.59
C GLU A 534 37.00 -25.17 7.07
N THR A 535 37.68 -24.29 6.33
CA THR A 535 37.70 -24.31 4.87
C THR A 535 38.50 -25.51 4.35
N MET A 536 37.99 -26.23 3.35
CA MET A 536 38.69 -27.36 2.73
C MET A 536 39.92 -26.92 1.92
N ASP A 537 39.92 -25.67 1.42
CA ASP A 537 41.02 -25.08 0.63
C ASP A 537 41.66 -23.87 1.35
N PRO A 538 42.44 -24.08 2.42
CA PRO A 538 43.04 -22.99 3.19
C PRO A 538 44.11 -22.20 2.41
N LEU A 539 44.71 -22.80 1.37
CA LEU A 539 45.77 -22.19 0.54
C LEU A 539 45.26 -21.60 -0.78
N TYR A 540 43.95 -21.34 -0.92
CA TYR A 540 43.38 -20.79 -2.16
C TYR A 540 44.05 -19.47 -2.63
N LEU A 541 44.51 -18.65 -1.68
CA LEU A 541 45.17 -17.37 -1.94
C LEU A 541 46.69 -17.48 -2.19
N GLY A 542 47.25 -18.70 -2.15
CA GLY A 542 48.68 -18.96 -2.32
C GLY A 542 49.54 -18.80 -1.07
N TYR A 543 48.93 -18.54 0.10
CA TYR A 543 49.59 -18.46 1.41
C TYR A 543 48.63 -18.91 2.53
N SER A 544 49.18 -19.35 3.67
CA SER A 544 48.39 -19.72 4.85
C SER A 544 47.85 -18.48 5.55
N VAL A 545 46.55 -18.49 5.87
CA VAL A 545 45.88 -17.37 6.54
C VAL A 545 45.78 -17.68 8.04
N ASP A 546 46.53 -16.95 8.86
CA ASP A 546 46.49 -17.10 10.32
C ASP A 546 45.36 -16.27 10.96
N VAL A 547 45.08 -15.09 10.39
CA VAL A 547 44.05 -14.16 10.86
C VAL A 547 43.16 -13.74 9.71
N CYS A 548 41.85 -13.84 9.90
CA CYS A 548 40.84 -13.34 8.96
C CYS A 548 40.02 -12.21 9.58
N ARG A 549 39.44 -11.35 8.74
CA ARG A 549 38.57 -10.25 9.18
C ARG A 549 37.12 -10.49 8.87
N TYR A 550 36.25 -9.96 9.72
CA TYR A 550 34.79 -10.00 9.56
C TYR A 550 34.15 -8.69 10.02
N LYS A 551 32.95 -8.42 9.53
CA LYS A 551 32.23 -7.17 9.79
C LYS A 551 31.39 -7.29 11.05
N ASP A 552 31.96 -6.91 12.17
CA ASP A 552 31.27 -6.76 13.46
C ASP A 552 32.09 -5.80 14.35
N TYR A 553 31.53 -5.33 15.46
CA TYR A 553 32.22 -4.51 16.45
C TYR A 553 32.55 -5.35 17.70
N ARG A 554 33.68 -6.05 17.67
CA ARG A 554 34.14 -6.94 18.73
C ARG A 554 35.59 -6.69 19.08
N GLU A 555 35.92 -6.99 20.32
CA GLU A 555 37.29 -6.87 20.82
C GLU A 555 38.23 -7.87 20.11
N PRO A 556 39.47 -7.47 19.81
CA PRO A 556 40.42 -8.31 19.10
C PRO A 556 40.89 -9.50 19.95
N PRO A 557 41.47 -10.54 19.34
CA PRO A 557 41.82 -11.79 20.02
C PRO A 557 42.95 -11.64 21.07
N TRP A 558 43.75 -10.58 21.00
CA TRP A 558 44.81 -10.27 21.98
C TRP A 558 44.37 -9.38 23.14
N SER A 559 43.08 -9.00 23.20
CA SER A 559 42.51 -8.24 24.32
C SER A 559 42.25 -9.14 25.53
N SER A 560 42.00 -8.54 26.70
CA SER A 560 41.66 -9.27 27.93
C SER A 560 40.32 -10.01 27.87
N THR A 561 39.41 -9.60 26.97
CA THR A 561 38.06 -10.16 26.77
C THR A 561 37.85 -10.45 25.27
N PRO A 562 38.47 -11.52 24.74
CA PRO A 562 38.51 -11.76 23.30
C PRO A 562 37.13 -12.07 22.74
N TYR A 563 36.79 -11.45 21.60
CA TYR A 563 35.54 -11.64 20.86
C TYR A 563 34.25 -11.15 21.54
N ASP A 564 34.34 -10.52 22.70
CA ASP A 564 33.20 -9.86 23.32
C ASP A 564 32.79 -8.60 22.55
N ILE A 565 31.53 -8.18 22.75
CA ILE A 565 30.96 -7.00 22.11
C ILE A 565 31.72 -5.75 22.61
N SER A 566 32.30 -4.99 21.68
CA SER A 566 33.08 -3.80 22.03
C SER A 566 32.19 -2.63 22.47
N LYS A 567 32.78 -1.65 23.16
CA LYS A 567 32.11 -0.37 23.48
C LYS A 567 31.62 0.37 22.24
N GLU A 568 32.34 0.22 21.12
CA GLU A 568 31.99 0.81 19.83
C GLU A 568 30.61 0.35 19.33
N PHE A 569 30.28 -0.94 19.53
CA PHE A 569 28.98 -1.49 19.16
C PHE A 569 27.83 -0.76 19.87
N TRP A 570 27.96 -0.58 21.18
CA TRP A 570 26.95 0.08 22.02
C TRP A 570 26.81 1.55 21.68
N ALA A 571 27.93 2.24 21.40
CA ALA A 571 27.91 3.63 20.94
C ALA A 571 27.14 3.77 19.61
N VAL A 572 27.46 2.93 18.61
CA VAL A 572 26.76 2.92 17.32
C VAL A 572 25.28 2.57 17.48
N LEU A 573 24.94 1.61 18.35
CA LEU A 573 23.56 1.24 18.63
C LEU A 573 22.77 2.37 19.30
N ALA A 574 23.36 3.05 20.28
CA ALA A 574 22.74 4.17 20.98
C ALA A 574 22.43 5.33 20.01
N VAL A 575 23.39 5.70 19.16
CA VAL A 575 23.18 6.75 18.14
C VAL A 575 22.13 6.32 17.12
N ARG A 576 22.08 5.02 16.75
CA ARG A 576 21.01 4.50 15.88
C ARG A 576 19.62 4.69 16.47
N LEU A 577 19.43 4.33 17.75
CA LEU A 577 18.15 4.49 18.43
C LEU A 577 17.77 5.97 18.61
N ALA A 578 18.74 6.80 19.01
CA ALA A 578 18.53 8.24 19.14
C ALA A 578 18.11 8.89 17.81
N PHE A 579 18.76 8.51 16.71
CA PHE A 579 18.43 9.02 15.38
C PHE A 579 17.01 8.65 14.96
N VAL A 580 16.58 7.40 15.19
CA VAL A 580 15.21 6.95 14.90
C VAL A 580 14.18 7.78 15.67
N ILE A 581 14.42 7.99 16.97
CA ILE A 581 13.51 8.78 17.82
C ILE A 581 13.44 10.23 17.30
N VAL A 582 14.57 10.88 17.07
CA VAL A 582 14.59 12.28 16.59
C VAL A 582 13.93 12.39 15.22
N PHE A 583 14.31 11.54 14.28
CA PHE A 583 13.78 11.55 12.93
C PHE A 583 12.26 11.34 12.91
N GLN A 584 11.78 10.35 13.68
CA GLN A 584 10.35 10.06 13.78
C GLN A 584 9.57 11.26 14.33
N ASN A 585 10.05 11.89 15.41
CA ASN A 585 9.39 13.06 15.99
C ASN A 585 9.39 14.26 15.03
N VAL A 586 10.49 14.51 14.32
CA VAL A 586 10.58 15.58 13.32
C VAL A 586 9.60 15.36 12.19
N VAL A 587 9.54 14.16 11.62
CA VAL A 587 8.61 13.84 10.52
C VAL A 587 7.15 13.90 10.98
N MET A 588 6.84 13.42 12.19
CA MET A 588 5.49 13.55 12.75
C MET A 588 5.09 15.01 12.92
N LEU A 589 5.96 15.84 13.50
CA LEU A 589 5.74 17.27 13.64
C LEU A 589 5.53 17.95 12.28
N MET A 590 6.35 17.59 11.28
CA MET A 590 6.23 18.13 9.93
C MET A 590 4.90 17.77 9.28
N ASN A 591 4.42 16.54 9.45
CA ASN A 591 3.12 16.12 8.94
C ASN A 591 1.98 16.89 9.63
N ASP A 592 2.03 17.04 10.95
CA ASP A 592 1.04 17.83 11.69
C ASP A 592 1.02 19.30 11.24
N ILE A 593 2.19 19.87 10.88
CA ILE A 593 2.29 21.22 10.31
C ILE A 593 1.64 21.29 8.92
N VAL A 594 1.82 20.27 8.07
CA VAL A 594 1.19 20.21 6.74
C VAL A 594 -0.33 20.14 6.88
N ASP A 595 -0.82 19.29 7.78
CA ASP A 595 -2.25 19.14 8.08
C ASP A 595 -2.83 20.45 8.64
N TRP A 596 -2.06 21.19 9.45
CA TRP A 596 -2.47 22.50 9.95
C TRP A 596 -2.48 23.59 8.85
N LEU A 597 -1.50 23.55 7.94
CA LEU A 597 -1.34 24.57 6.90
C LEU A 597 -2.35 24.42 5.75
N ILE A 598 -2.71 23.19 5.39
CA ILE A 598 -3.58 22.88 4.26
C ILE A 598 -4.97 22.50 4.78
N PRO A 599 -5.97 23.41 4.75
CA PRO A 599 -7.31 23.06 5.17
C PRO A 599 -7.96 22.04 4.22
N ASP A 600 -8.59 21.01 4.79
CA ASP A 600 -9.31 19.95 4.06
C ASP A 600 -10.33 20.50 3.05
N ILE A 601 -11.04 21.58 3.41
CA ILE A 601 -12.07 22.20 2.59
C ILE A 601 -11.51 23.45 1.90
N PRO A 602 -11.50 23.52 0.56
CA PRO A 602 -11.08 24.71 -0.16
C PRO A 602 -12.02 25.89 0.11
N LYS A 603 -11.44 27.09 0.30
CA LYS A 603 -12.19 28.32 0.62
C LYS A 603 -13.26 28.64 -0.43
N ASP A 604 -12.97 28.46 -1.71
CA ASP A 604 -13.90 28.76 -2.81
C ASP A 604 -15.19 27.94 -2.68
N ILE A 605 -15.07 26.63 -2.40
CA ILE A 605 -16.22 25.73 -2.25
C ILE A 605 -16.95 26.00 -0.95
N SER A 606 -16.23 26.27 0.15
CA SER A 606 -16.86 26.65 1.42
C SER A 606 -17.73 27.91 1.26
N GLN A 607 -17.21 28.92 0.54
CA GLN A 607 -17.95 30.13 0.23
C GLN A 607 -19.14 29.85 -0.71
N GLN A 608 -18.96 29.00 -1.71
CA GLN A 608 -20.04 28.67 -2.65
C GLN A 608 -21.17 27.89 -1.97
N MET A 609 -20.85 26.87 -1.16
CA MET A 609 -21.82 26.16 -0.33
C MET A 609 -22.54 27.10 0.63
N HIS A 610 -21.85 28.09 1.19
CA HIS A 610 -22.48 29.08 2.06
C HIS A 610 -23.44 30.00 1.29
N LYS A 611 -23.04 30.47 0.11
CA LYS A 611 -23.90 31.28 -0.79
C LYS A 611 -25.14 30.51 -1.23
N GLU A 612 -24.98 29.25 -1.63
CA GLU A 612 -26.10 28.39 -2.03
C GLU A 612 -27.07 28.17 -0.88
N LYS A 613 -26.57 27.96 0.35
CA LYS A 613 -27.43 27.86 1.55
C LYS A 613 -28.20 29.15 1.80
N ILE A 614 -27.56 30.32 1.69
CA ILE A 614 -28.26 31.61 1.86
C ILE A 614 -29.34 31.79 0.80
N LEU A 615 -29.02 31.50 -0.47
CA LEU A 615 -29.96 31.65 -1.58
C LEU A 615 -31.12 30.65 -1.49
N LEU A 616 -30.84 29.41 -1.09
CA LEU A 616 -31.85 28.39 -0.82
C LEU A 616 -32.81 28.83 0.29
N VAL A 617 -32.29 29.37 1.39
CA VAL A 617 -33.12 29.90 2.49
C VAL A 617 -33.96 31.10 2.02
N ASP A 618 -33.39 32.03 1.25
CA ASP A 618 -34.15 33.16 0.69
C ASP A 618 -35.27 32.70 -0.26
N LEU A 619 -35.02 31.68 -1.08
CA LEU A 619 -36.04 31.08 -1.94
C LEU A 619 -37.17 30.41 -1.11
N PHE A 620 -36.82 29.65 -0.07
CA PHE A 620 -37.82 29.05 0.82
C PHE A 620 -38.68 30.11 1.51
N MET A 621 -38.07 31.18 2.03
CA MET A 621 -38.78 32.29 2.67
C MET A 621 -39.75 32.99 1.70
N LYS A 622 -39.32 33.24 0.46
CA LYS A 622 -40.18 33.84 -0.59
C LYS A 622 -41.33 32.93 -1.00
N GLU A 623 -41.10 31.62 -1.07
CA GLU A 623 -42.16 30.67 -1.42
C GLU A 623 -43.19 30.52 -0.31
N ASP A 624 -42.75 30.52 0.96
CA ASP A 624 -43.67 30.53 2.10
C ASP A 624 -44.50 31.82 2.13
N GLN A 625 -43.90 32.98 1.89
CA GLN A 625 -44.63 34.25 1.75
C GLN A 625 -45.66 34.17 0.61
N ARG A 626 -45.29 33.64 -0.56
CA ARG A 626 -46.22 33.49 -1.69
C ARG A 626 -47.37 32.53 -1.35
N LYS A 627 -47.11 31.43 -0.63
CA LYS A 627 -48.15 30.50 -0.16
C LYS A 627 -49.11 31.17 0.83
N GLU A 628 -48.60 32.03 1.71
CA GLU A 628 -49.42 32.83 2.62
C GLU A 628 -50.30 33.85 1.86
N ASP A 629 -49.72 34.58 0.91
CA ASP A 629 -50.45 35.52 0.06
C ASP A 629 -51.54 34.82 -0.75
N GLN A 630 -51.25 33.64 -1.31
CA GLN A 630 -52.23 32.83 -2.06
C GLN A 630 -53.37 32.35 -1.15
N ARG A 631 -53.08 31.93 0.09
CA ARG A 631 -54.12 31.57 1.07
C ARG A 631 -55.01 32.77 1.40
N LEU A 632 -54.41 33.95 1.57
CA LEU A 632 -55.13 35.21 1.80
C LEU A 632 -56.08 35.56 0.64
N ILE A 633 -55.64 35.36 -0.61
CA ILE A 633 -56.45 35.58 -1.80
C ILE A 633 -57.61 34.58 -1.87
N ASN A 634 -57.34 33.28 -1.67
CA ASN A 634 -58.39 32.25 -1.66
C ASN A 634 -59.45 32.51 -0.59
N ILE A 635 -59.06 32.96 0.61
CA ILE A 635 -59.99 33.34 1.69
C ILE A 635 -60.85 34.55 1.28
N ARG A 636 -60.31 35.49 0.51
CA ARG A 636 -61.08 36.64 -0.03
C ARG A 636 -62.08 36.22 -1.11
N GLU A 637 -61.74 35.24 -1.95
CA GLU A 637 -62.60 34.78 -3.05
C GLU A 637 -63.73 33.85 -2.58
N THR A 638 -63.55 33.08 -1.50
CA THR A 638 -64.60 32.19 -0.96
C THR A 638 -65.67 32.89 -0.12
N GLY A 639 -65.53 34.19 0.15
CA GLY A 639 -66.54 34.98 0.89
C GLY A 639 -66.73 34.56 2.35
N ASP A 640 -65.81 33.79 2.93
CA ASP A 640 -65.91 33.32 4.32
C ASP A 640 -65.33 34.36 5.28
N SER A 641 -66.20 35.24 5.79
CA SER A 641 -65.87 36.29 6.75
C SER A 641 -65.27 35.77 8.07
N SER A 642 -65.47 34.49 8.40
CA SER A 642 -64.93 33.86 9.61
C SER A 642 -63.44 33.51 9.49
N GLY A 643 -62.96 33.18 8.28
CA GLY A 643 -61.55 32.88 8.00
C GLY A 643 -60.64 34.12 8.04
N ILE A 644 -61.17 35.30 7.69
CA ILE A 644 -60.43 36.57 7.69
C ILE A 644 -60.11 37.04 9.12
N GLU A 645 -61.04 36.86 10.06
CA GLU A 645 -60.83 37.18 11.48
C GLU A 645 -59.89 36.19 12.19
N ALA A 646 -59.94 34.91 11.82
CA ALA A 646 -58.98 33.90 12.31
C ALA A 646 -57.55 34.17 11.80
N TYR A 647 -57.40 34.57 10.53
CA TYR A 647 -56.10 34.97 9.96
C TYR A 647 -55.56 36.26 10.61
N ARG A 648 -56.41 37.28 10.86
CA ARG A 648 -56.02 38.49 11.62
C ARG A 648 -55.60 38.20 13.06
N ARG A 649 -56.27 37.26 13.75
CA ARG A 649 -55.88 36.85 15.11
C ARG A 649 -54.53 36.12 15.13
N SER A 650 -54.25 35.28 14.14
CA SER A 650 -52.95 34.61 13.98
C SER A 650 -51.81 35.60 13.65
N ASN A 651 -52.05 36.58 12.79
CA ASN A 651 -51.03 37.58 12.43
C ASN A 651 -50.73 38.61 13.54
N ASN A 652 -51.67 38.83 14.45
CA ASN A 652 -51.43 39.66 15.64
C ASN A 652 -50.64 38.92 16.74
N SER A 653 -50.63 37.58 16.76
CA SER A 653 -49.74 36.82 17.65
C SER A 653 -48.34 36.59 17.04
N SER A 654 -48.19 36.67 15.70
CA SER A 654 -46.90 36.54 15.00
C SER A 654 -46.20 37.88 14.64
N SER A 655 -46.89 39.03 14.76
CA SER A 655 -46.30 40.37 14.49
C SER A 655 -45.17 40.81 15.42
N CYS A 656 -44.83 40.04 16.45
CA CYS A 656 -43.69 40.33 17.32
C CYS A 656 -42.33 39.82 16.76
N ALA A 657 -42.30 39.22 15.56
CA ALA A 657 -41.09 38.60 15.00
C ALA A 657 -40.66 39.15 13.62
N ARG A 658 -40.94 40.42 13.30
CA ARG A 658 -40.43 41.08 12.08
C ARG A 658 -39.18 41.91 12.42
N VAL A 659 -38.01 41.26 12.40
CA VAL A 659 -36.71 41.93 12.62
C VAL A 659 -36.28 42.66 11.34
N HIS A 660 -36.22 43.99 11.43
CA HIS A 660 -35.47 44.85 10.51
C HIS A 660 -33.97 44.56 10.64
N LEU A 661 -33.26 44.34 9.53
CA LEU A 661 -31.80 44.37 9.48
C LEU A 661 -31.34 45.20 8.27
N SER A 662 -30.93 46.43 8.55
CA SER A 662 -30.09 47.28 7.70
C SER A 662 -28.60 47.05 8.08
N PRO A 663 -27.63 47.40 7.21
CA PRO A 663 -26.32 46.76 7.22
C PRO A 663 -25.40 47.32 8.30
N GLN A 664 -25.04 46.48 9.29
CA GLN A 664 -23.88 46.72 10.16
C GLN A 664 -22.92 45.53 10.12
N LYS A 665 -21.62 45.86 10.14
CA LYS A 665 -20.47 44.94 10.18
C LYS A 665 -20.63 43.84 11.24
N PRO A 666 -20.05 42.64 11.01
CA PRO A 666 -20.48 41.42 11.66
C PRO A 666 -19.99 41.35 13.10
N THR A 667 -20.94 41.21 14.03
CA THR A 667 -20.71 40.62 15.35
C THR A 667 -21.67 39.44 15.51
N ALA A 668 -21.10 38.30 15.93
CA ALA A 668 -21.70 36.98 15.87
C ALA A 668 -22.96 36.83 16.73
N PRO A 669 -24.05 36.22 16.23
CA PRO A 669 -25.17 35.83 17.07
C PRO A 669 -25.03 34.38 17.55
N LYS A 670 -25.37 34.17 18.83
CA LYS A 670 -25.45 32.87 19.52
C LYS A 670 -26.48 31.95 18.86
N GLN A 671 -26.09 30.70 18.76
CA GLN A 671 -26.73 29.57 18.11
C GLN A 671 -28.03 29.10 18.81
N SER A 672 -29.04 28.77 18.00
CA SER A 672 -30.24 28.01 18.40
C SER A 672 -29.97 26.50 18.33
N ASP A 673 -30.13 25.83 19.49
CA ASP A 673 -29.58 24.52 19.87
C ASP A 673 -30.26 23.24 19.31
N VAL A 674 -31.14 23.33 18.32
CA VAL A 674 -31.90 22.13 17.86
C VAL A 674 -31.29 21.45 16.63
N SER A 675 -30.71 22.20 15.70
CA SER A 675 -30.00 21.62 14.55
C SER A 675 -28.54 21.27 14.86
N ILE A 676 -27.98 21.91 15.89
CA ILE A 676 -26.61 21.65 16.36
C ILE A 676 -26.55 20.36 17.15
N LYS A 677 -27.60 19.93 17.87
CA LYS A 677 -27.58 18.59 18.49
C LYS A 677 -27.60 17.45 17.49
N SER A 678 -28.08 17.65 16.25
CA SER A 678 -27.99 16.68 15.15
C SER A 678 -26.63 16.73 14.45
N PHE A 679 -26.09 17.94 14.22
CA PHE A 679 -24.77 18.14 13.60
C PHE A 679 -23.60 17.83 14.56
N HIS A 680 -23.72 18.15 15.85
CA HIS A 680 -22.85 17.65 16.94
C HIS A 680 -23.11 16.19 17.27
N LYS A 681 -24.29 15.59 17.00
CA LYS A 681 -24.43 14.12 17.03
C LYS A 681 -23.69 13.48 15.87
N SER A 682 -23.66 14.11 14.70
CA SER A 682 -22.90 13.62 13.54
C SER A 682 -21.40 13.85 13.71
N ILE A 683 -20.97 14.95 14.33
CA ILE A 683 -19.58 15.22 14.71
C ILE A 683 -19.18 14.44 15.96
N SER A 684 -20.07 14.17 16.93
CA SER A 684 -19.78 13.27 18.06
C SER A 684 -19.87 11.81 17.65
N ALA A 685 -20.62 11.45 16.61
CA ALA A 685 -20.58 10.14 15.97
C ALA A 685 -19.34 10.02 15.07
N SER A 686 -18.85 11.11 14.46
CA SER A 686 -17.57 11.14 13.75
C SER A 686 -16.37 11.23 14.70
N GLN A 687 -16.52 11.77 15.92
CA GLN A 687 -15.53 11.78 17.00
C GLN A 687 -15.58 10.50 17.83
N ASN A 688 -16.74 9.85 17.98
CA ASN A 688 -16.82 8.47 18.50
C ASN A 688 -16.40 7.46 17.43
N LEU A 689 -16.60 7.72 16.13
CA LEU A 689 -15.86 7.01 15.09
C LEU A 689 -14.38 7.33 15.23
N ALA A 690 -13.93 8.58 15.34
CA ALA A 690 -12.51 8.88 15.55
C ALA A 690 -11.94 8.21 16.80
N GLY A 691 -12.70 8.06 17.89
CA GLY A 691 -12.34 7.35 19.11
C GLY A 691 -12.37 5.82 19.00
N THR A 692 -13.30 5.25 18.23
CA THR A 692 -13.36 3.81 17.92
C THR A 692 -12.33 3.42 16.85
N TYR A 693 -11.98 4.36 15.97
CA TYR A 693 -10.89 4.28 15.01
C TYR A 693 -9.55 4.59 15.69
N LEU A 694 -9.48 5.39 16.76
CA LEU A 694 -8.30 5.52 17.64
C LEU A 694 -8.10 4.24 18.43
N CYS A 695 -9.17 3.61 18.94
CA CYS A 695 -9.09 2.33 19.64
C CYS A 695 -8.79 1.15 18.70
N ARG A 696 -9.28 1.18 17.44
CA ARG A 696 -8.86 0.25 16.37
C ARG A 696 -7.46 0.55 15.84
N SER A 697 -7.04 1.82 15.78
CA SER A 697 -5.71 2.25 15.33
C SER A 697 -4.66 1.99 16.40
N ILE A 698 -5.00 2.10 17.69
CA ILE A 698 -4.18 1.65 18.82
C ILE A 698 -4.18 0.13 18.86
N SER A 699 -5.29 -0.57 18.64
CA SER A 699 -5.29 -2.05 18.54
C SER A 699 -4.48 -2.58 17.36
N ILE A 700 -4.49 -1.93 16.19
CA ILE A 700 -3.76 -2.39 14.99
C ILE A 700 -2.31 -1.93 14.99
N ASN A 701 -1.99 -0.75 15.53
CA ASN A 701 -0.60 -0.33 15.77
C ASN A 701 0.03 -1.08 16.94
N CYS A 702 -0.73 -1.37 18.01
CA CYS A 702 -0.33 -2.36 19.01
C CYS A 702 -0.25 -3.73 18.35
N PHE A 703 -1.15 -4.14 17.47
CA PHE A 703 -1.02 -5.42 16.79
C PHE A 703 0.22 -5.47 15.92
N PHE A 704 0.58 -4.45 15.13
CA PHE A 704 1.80 -4.45 14.31
C PHE A 704 3.07 -4.31 15.14
N PHE A 705 3.06 -3.46 16.18
CA PHE A 705 4.19 -3.29 17.10
C PHE A 705 4.37 -4.53 18.00
N PHE A 706 3.29 -5.09 18.54
CA PHE A 706 3.27 -6.39 19.21
C PHE A 706 3.50 -7.53 18.24
N PHE A 707 3.18 -7.44 16.95
CA PHE A 707 3.42 -8.51 15.98
C PHE A 707 4.88 -8.51 15.56
N VAL A 708 5.50 -7.35 15.40
CA VAL A 708 6.95 -7.22 15.20
C VAL A 708 7.71 -7.54 16.49
N LEU A 709 7.23 -7.12 17.67
CA LEU A 709 7.80 -7.54 18.95
C LEU A 709 7.54 -9.00 19.26
N PHE A 710 6.39 -9.56 18.88
CA PHE A 710 6.04 -10.97 19.05
C PHE A 710 6.82 -11.80 18.07
N LEU A 711 7.01 -11.39 16.81
CA LEU A 711 7.93 -12.01 15.86
C LEU A 711 9.37 -11.90 16.37
N SER A 712 9.79 -10.74 16.87
CA SER A 712 11.10 -10.57 17.47
C SER A 712 11.26 -11.47 18.70
N ARG A 713 10.25 -11.58 19.58
CA ARG A 713 10.27 -12.46 20.75
C ARG A 713 10.10 -13.92 20.41
N THR A 714 9.31 -14.30 19.42
CA THR A 714 9.13 -15.70 19.00
C THR A 714 10.31 -16.18 18.19
N PHE A 715 10.95 -15.34 17.37
CA PHE A 715 12.25 -15.68 16.75
C PHE A 715 13.40 -15.64 17.75
N GLN A 716 13.35 -14.78 18.76
CA GLN A 716 14.34 -14.77 19.85
C GLN A 716 14.13 -15.94 20.82
N GLN A 717 12.89 -16.34 21.11
CA GLN A 717 12.56 -17.55 21.87
C GLN A 717 12.79 -18.83 21.05
N LEU A 718 12.53 -18.84 19.73
CA LEU A 718 12.98 -19.94 18.87
C LEU A 718 14.50 -19.99 18.84
N GLY A 719 15.17 -18.84 18.78
CA GLY A 719 16.63 -18.73 18.81
C GLY A 719 17.23 -19.15 20.16
N GLU A 720 16.53 -18.92 21.27
CA GLU A 720 16.91 -19.35 22.63
C GLU A 720 16.47 -20.80 22.93
N GLN A 721 15.53 -21.39 22.20
CA GLN A 721 15.17 -22.81 22.29
C GLN A 721 15.91 -23.69 21.28
N LEU A 722 16.49 -23.10 20.22
CA LEU A 722 17.37 -23.75 19.24
C LEU A 722 18.87 -23.55 19.56
N ALA A 723 19.20 -22.76 20.58
CA ALA A 723 20.56 -22.60 21.15
C ALA A 723 20.63 -23.31 22.51
#